data_AF-A0A7X8JZ96-F1
#
_entry.id   AF-A0A7X8JZ96-F1
#
_cell.length_a   1.000
_cell.length_b   1.000
_cell.length_c   1.000
_cell.angle_alpha   90.00
_cell.angle_beta   90.00
_cell.angle_gamma   90.00
#
_symmetry.space_group_name_H-M   'P 1'
#
loop_
_entity.id
_entity.type
_entity.pdbx_description
1 polymer ?
#
loop_
_entity_poly.entity_id
_entity_poly.type
_entity_poly.pdbx_seq_one_letter_code
_entity_poly.pdbx_strand_id
1 'polypeptide(L)'
;MAFSIMLPTEFLVASAEGGQSIFINEIMAANSKTIRDGDLEDPDKGDKGGAYSDWIELYNPSSQTISLTGYTLSDSGATWTFPQGTIGPNGYLLIWASDKDKVARDGQLHTNFKLSSSGETIELRSPNGTLVDSLTYSSLADDQSFGRKTDGSSEYKLFAKSTPLSANSNGIILLREPAFSKEGGLYTEAFDLYITSEDSQANIYYTTDGSDPVPGASGTFQYSGSIRIQSRAGEANVLSMVQNISADYQNPWKAPKGEVFKCTTLKAVVVNNDGLMSNIVTHSYFVDPGIKTRYTLPIVSVVTGYNNLFDPATGIYTSSNCEKSGEEWERPAHIEFFENNGKVGFSQNIGLRLHGNYTRKYPQKSFRIYADGDNGDKGEFKYEIFPDLTKKGNDKKLKSFERLILRNAGNDWAFGYMRDAMSHSLVSHIKGLDTQASRPVILFLDGEYWGVYYIRERYDKEYLSSHYNLDDDKVVITDIASANNIGGGFGGFGGGAVGGESPSEDLTAFNNEVINYLKSNSITQQSTYEYIKTKIDIDNYIIYNVAEIFFGNTDWPGNNVSAWRYITDDGQYHPEAPYGQDGRWRWLLKDTDFGFGLYGKSWTHDTLQYATGDIVEGWSNSQDATFLFRTLLQNEEFRNKFINCFADQLNTSFVSDRVINIISEFESTLAPELLEHTNRWPFLKLNADADDNTNQPNPGNPGDNGWNPGGNWGGDFGGNWGGDFGGNWGGDFGGNWGGNNNSSSKTWSDDVQHMKNFAKERPSNMKQFIINKFRSNGVNGTANITLRTDSTKGYIKINTIDITSNTPSVTNPSQWTGNYFTGIPVTVSAIPQEGYVFDHWEGVVGNSDTITFTHTGDISITAVFREGTATPNPDFVYGDLNNDGTFNSLDFGAIRMYLLGMKTEEDINKSAADVDKSGNVDSIDFGFMRQRLLGMVDKFPAE
;
A
#
# COMPACT_ATOMS: atom_id res chain seq x y z
N MET A 1 66.41 24.43 25.72
CA MET A 1 66.04 25.66 26.46
C MET A 1 64.56 25.56 26.77
N ALA A 2 64.24 25.56 28.06
CA ALA A 2 62.87 25.53 28.56
C ALA A 2 62.18 26.88 28.28
N PHE A 3 60.91 26.85 27.92
CA PHE A 3 59.98 27.93 28.26
C PHE A 3 58.68 27.30 28.75
N SER A 4 58.52 27.37 30.06
CA SER A 4 57.32 27.10 30.81
C SER A 4 56.39 28.31 30.65
N ILE A 5 55.13 28.09 30.29
CA ILE A 5 54.08 29.10 30.42
C ILE A 5 53.11 28.56 31.46
N MET A 6 53.09 29.24 32.60
CA MET A 6 52.18 29.05 33.72
C MET A 6 50.73 29.22 33.25
N LEU A 7 49.88 28.28 33.62
CA LEU A 7 48.44 28.51 33.69
C LEU A 7 48.14 29.23 35.03
N PRO A 8 47.29 30.26 35.05
CA PRO A 8 46.90 30.90 36.31
C PRO A 8 45.94 29.97 37.07
N THR A 9 46.45 29.38 38.15
CA THR A 9 45.65 28.98 39.30
C THR A 9 45.07 30.23 39.95
N GLU A 10 43.75 30.39 39.89
CA GLU A 10 42.91 30.98 40.94
C GLU A 10 41.44 30.82 40.53
N PHE A 11 40.87 29.63 40.76
CA PHE A 11 39.43 29.55 41.00
C PHE A 11 39.23 29.84 42.49
N LEU A 12 38.57 30.95 42.79
CA LEU A 12 38.06 31.24 44.12
C LEU A 12 37.26 30.02 44.61
N VAL A 13 37.80 29.34 45.61
CA VAL A 13 36.98 28.50 46.50
C VAL A 13 36.20 29.47 47.37
N ALA A 14 35.03 29.88 46.90
CA ALA A 14 33.97 30.31 47.80
C ALA A 14 33.35 29.03 48.37
N SER A 15 33.87 28.61 49.52
CA SER A 15 33.23 27.59 50.35
C SER A 15 31.87 28.13 50.81
N ALA A 16 30.80 27.72 50.14
CA ALA A 16 29.48 27.70 50.76
C ALA A 16 29.44 26.46 51.67
N GLU A 17 29.44 26.70 52.97
CA GLU A 17 29.18 25.68 53.99
C GLU A 17 27.90 24.89 53.63
N GLY A 18 28.02 23.58 53.43
CA GLY A 18 26.88 22.63 53.42
C GLY A 18 26.09 22.43 52.12
N GLY A 19 26.64 22.70 50.93
CA GLY A 19 25.93 22.57 49.66
C GLY A 19 25.59 21.12 49.26
N GLN A 20 24.32 20.73 49.39
CA GLN A 20 23.75 19.55 48.71
C GLN A 20 23.94 19.72 47.19
N SER A 21 24.77 18.89 46.56
CA SER A 21 24.99 18.91 45.11
C SER A 21 24.19 17.76 44.49
N ILE A 22 23.16 18.10 43.70
CA ILE A 22 22.42 17.15 42.85
C ILE A 22 23.07 17.19 41.47
N PHE A 23 23.23 16.04 40.84
CA PHE A 23 23.81 15.95 39.50
C PHE A 23 22.75 15.60 38.47
N ILE A 24 22.82 16.24 37.30
CA ILE A 24 22.25 15.68 36.07
C ILE A 24 23.14 14.50 35.69
N ASN A 25 22.63 13.30 35.88
CA ASN A 25 23.41 12.06 35.86
C ASN A 25 23.47 11.44 34.47
N GLU A 26 22.33 11.40 33.79
CA GLU A 26 22.17 10.81 32.47
C GLU A 26 20.95 11.43 31.78
N ILE A 27 20.98 11.56 30.46
CA ILE A 27 19.86 12.02 29.64
C ILE A 27 19.70 11.14 28.41
N MET A 28 18.50 11.11 27.85
CA MET A 28 18.23 10.53 26.54
C MET A 28 17.28 11.47 25.79
N ALA A 29 17.77 12.04 24.69
CA ALA A 29 17.07 13.06 23.91
C ALA A 29 16.27 12.50 22.71
N ALA A 30 16.29 11.18 22.54
CA ALA A 30 15.53 10.46 21.55
C ALA A 30 15.30 9.03 22.07
N ASN A 31 14.33 8.86 22.96
CA ASN A 31 13.98 7.54 23.48
C ASN A 31 12.95 6.89 22.55
N SER A 32 13.29 5.77 21.90
CA SER A 32 12.35 5.10 20.97
C SER A 32 12.04 3.66 21.35
N LYS A 33 12.92 2.98 22.11
CA LYS A 33 12.65 1.64 22.66
C LYS A 33 13.16 1.38 24.08
N THR A 34 13.95 2.28 24.65
CA THR A 34 14.70 2.00 25.88
C THR A 34 13.81 1.85 27.12
N ILE A 35 12.95 2.83 27.39
CA ILE A 35 12.03 2.79 28.54
C ILE A 35 10.77 3.60 28.26
N ARG A 36 9.59 3.10 28.64
CA ARG A 36 8.33 3.85 28.49
C ARG A 36 8.02 4.66 29.74
N ASP A 37 7.34 5.79 29.54
CA ASP A 37 6.88 6.65 30.63
C ASP A 37 5.72 6.07 31.43
N GLY A 38 5.13 4.95 31.01
CA GLY A 38 4.09 4.24 31.76
C GLY A 38 2.82 5.06 32.01
N ASP A 39 2.66 6.19 31.33
CA ASP A 39 1.51 7.08 31.44
C ASP A 39 0.27 6.41 30.82
N LEU A 40 -0.52 5.71 31.64
CA LEU A 40 -1.70 4.97 31.21
C LEU A 40 -2.81 5.84 30.62
N GLU A 41 -2.71 7.18 30.75
CA GLU A 41 -3.63 8.13 30.12
C GLU A 41 -3.21 8.50 28.69
N ASP A 42 -2.05 8.03 28.23
CA ASP A 42 -1.52 8.21 26.87
C ASP A 42 -1.62 6.87 26.10
N PRO A 43 -2.67 6.68 25.26
CA PRO A 43 -3.00 5.40 24.63
C PRO A 43 -2.19 5.07 23.37
N ASP A 44 -1.30 5.93 22.90
CA ASP A 44 -0.78 5.89 21.52
C ASP A 44 0.04 4.64 21.13
N LYS A 45 0.38 3.70 22.02
CA LYS A 45 1.16 2.49 21.64
C LYS A 45 0.88 1.23 22.45
N GLY A 46 -0.38 0.75 22.44
CA GLY A 46 -0.76 -0.63 22.77
C GLY A 46 -1.17 -0.92 24.23
N ASP A 47 -1.50 -2.18 24.50
CA ASP A 47 -2.09 -2.78 25.70
C ASP A 47 -1.25 -2.68 27.01
N LYS A 48 -0.13 -1.95 26.97
CA LYS A 48 0.77 -1.70 28.11
C LYS A 48 0.83 -0.25 28.59
N GLY A 49 0.27 0.71 27.84
CA GLY A 49 0.25 2.15 28.15
C GLY A 49 1.62 2.86 28.14
N GLY A 50 1.60 4.19 27.96
CA GLY A 50 2.79 5.06 28.00
C GLY A 50 3.60 5.17 26.70
N ALA A 51 4.21 6.33 26.50
CA ALA A 51 5.05 6.69 25.35
C ALA A 51 6.55 6.53 25.66
N TYR A 52 7.37 6.41 24.62
CA TYR A 52 8.82 6.53 24.77
C TYR A 52 9.19 8.03 24.80
N SER A 53 8.96 8.65 25.96
CA SER A 53 9.30 10.06 26.18
C SER A 53 10.80 10.21 26.42
N ASP A 54 11.40 11.32 25.97
CA ASP A 54 12.76 11.70 26.35
C ASP A 54 12.85 11.80 27.88
N TRP A 55 14.05 11.65 28.44
CA TRP A 55 14.19 11.68 29.89
C TRP A 55 15.49 12.28 30.37
N ILE A 56 15.42 12.80 31.59
CA ILE A 56 16.51 13.36 32.37
C ILE A 56 16.55 12.61 33.71
N GLU A 57 17.72 12.10 34.07
CA GLU A 57 17.96 11.50 35.38
C GLU A 57 18.76 12.44 36.28
N LEU A 58 18.29 12.61 37.52
CA LEU A 58 19.01 13.28 38.58
C LEU A 58 19.55 12.28 39.61
N TYR A 59 20.77 12.51 40.08
CA TYR A 59 21.43 11.70 41.10
C TYR A 59 21.74 12.52 42.37
N ASN A 60 21.44 11.93 43.53
CA ASN A 60 21.77 12.48 44.84
C ASN A 60 22.96 11.72 45.47
N PRO A 61 24.18 12.28 45.48
CA PRO A 61 25.37 11.66 46.08
C PRO A 61 25.39 11.72 47.62
N SER A 62 24.44 12.43 48.25
CA SER A 62 24.47 12.68 49.68
C SER A 62 23.86 11.53 50.48
N SER A 63 24.13 11.53 51.80
CA SER A 63 23.54 10.58 52.74
C SER A 63 22.14 10.97 53.23
N GLN A 64 21.56 12.06 52.72
CA GLN A 64 20.27 12.60 53.14
C GLN A 64 19.31 12.66 51.96
N THR A 65 18.01 12.52 52.23
CA THR A 65 16.97 12.75 51.21
C THR A 65 16.92 14.24 50.85
N ILE A 66 16.86 14.54 49.54
CA ILE A 66 16.71 15.92 49.03
C ILE A 66 15.31 16.09 48.45
N SER A 67 14.63 17.19 48.78
CA SER A 67 13.39 17.61 48.14
C SER A 67 13.68 18.57 46.98
N LEU A 68 13.03 18.35 45.85
CA LEU A 68 13.17 19.16 44.63
C LEU A 68 12.06 20.19 44.48
N THR A 69 11.11 20.31 45.41
CA THR A 69 10.01 21.28 45.29
C THR A 69 10.55 22.70 45.10
N GLY A 70 10.18 23.34 43.97
CA GLY A 70 10.62 24.68 43.61
C GLY A 70 11.99 24.78 42.92
N TYR A 71 12.69 23.67 42.70
CA TYR A 71 13.83 23.64 41.76
C TYR A 71 13.31 23.83 40.33
N THR A 72 14.19 24.20 39.40
CA THR A 72 13.83 24.32 37.97
C THR A 72 14.77 23.52 37.08
N LEU A 73 14.21 22.88 36.06
CA LEU A 73 14.94 22.39 34.88
C LEU A 73 14.66 23.32 33.70
N SER A 74 15.68 23.66 32.93
CA SER A 74 15.52 24.43 31.70
C SER A 74 16.35 23.85 30.56
N ASP A 75 15.80 23.91 29.36
CA ASP A 75 16.50 23.66 28.10
C ASP A 75 16.83 24.99 27.40
N SER A 76 17.08 24.95 26.08
CA SER A 76 17.39 26.15 25.30
C SER A 76 16.22 27.13 25.08
N GLY A 77 14.96 26.71 25.30
CA GLY A 77 13.75 27.47 24.96
C GLY A 77 12.69 27.58 26.06
N ALA A 78 12.76 26.76 27.11
CA ALA A 78 11.75 26.60 28.14
C ALA A 78 12.37 26.44 29.54
N THR A 79 11.56 26.72 30.57
CA THR A 79 11.90 26.48 31.97
C THR A 79 10.71 25.84 32.66
N TRP A 80 10.96 24.73 33.33
CA TRP A 80 9.99 23.93 34.05
C TRP A 80 10.33 23.92 35.55
N THR A 81 9.33 24.13 36.41
CA THR A 81 9.51 24.15 37.86
C THR A 81 8.98 22.86 38.47
N PHE A 82 9.78 22.18 39.29
CA PHE A 82 9.37 20.96 39.97
C PHE A 82 8.16 21.22 40.89
N PRO A 83 6.98 20.64 40.60
CA PRO A 83 5.82 20.77 41.47
C PRO A 83 5.98 19.93 42.74
N GLN A 84 6.74 18.83 42.64
CA GLN A 84 7.08 17.90 43.71
C GLN A 84 8.29 17.05 43.29
N GLY A 85 8.81 16.24 44.22
CA GLY A 85 9.88 15.27 43.96
C GLY A 85 10.84 15.14 45.14
N THR A 86 11.29 13.93 45.42
CA THR A 86 12.34 13.65 46.41
C THR A 86 13.33 12.64 45.85
N ILE A 87 14.61 12.84 46.15
CA ILE A 87 15.67 11.88 45.82
C ILE A 87 16.25 11.36 47.13
N GLY A 88 16.13 10.05 47.39
CA GLY A 88 16.72 9.42 48.56
C GLY A 88 18.26 9.47 48.56
N PRO A 89 18.91 9.11 49.68
CA PRO A 89 20.38 9.01 49.75
C PRO A 89 20.94 8.05 48.70
N ASN A 90 21.95 8.46 47.93
CA ASN A 90 22.50 7.71 46.79
C ASN A 90 21.44 7.25 45.78
N GLY A 91 20.31 7.97 45.71
CA GLY A 91 19.17 7.62 44.87
C GLY A 91 19.15 8.39 43.55
N TYR A 92 18.27 7.94 42.67
CA TYR A 92 18.02 8.50 41.34
C TYR A 92 16.57 8.99 41.25
N LEU A 93 16.32 9.97 40.39
CA LEU A 93 14.98 10.37 40.00
C LEU A 93 14.95 10.57 38.49
N LEU A 94 14.00 9.93 37.83
CA LEU A 94 13.73 10.08 36.41
C LEU A 94 12.65 11.14 36.18
N ILE A 95 12.87 12.02 35.21
CA ILE A 95 11.95 13.07 34.77
C ILE A 95 11.76 12.92 33.27
N TRP A 96 10.51 12.86 32.81
CA TRP A 96 10.19 12.75 31.39
C TRP A 96 10.16 14.14 30.75
N ALA A 97 11.00 14.36 29.76
CA ALA A 97 10.97 15.53 28.89
C ALA A 97 9.98 15.29 27.75
N SER A 98 8.68 15.29 28.08
CA SER A 98 7.63 14.84 27.17
C SER A 98 6.77 15.95 26.58
N ASP A 99 6.97 17.20 26.98
CA ASP A 99 6.10 18.34 26.63
C ASP A 99 4.63 18.15 27.04
N LYS A 100 4.39 17.46 28.18
CA LYS A 100 3.04 17.22 28.72
C LYS A 100 2.69 18.13 29.91
N ASP A 101 3.69 18.77 30.52
CA ASP A 101 3.57 19.65 31.69
C ASP A 101 2.64 19.12 32.80
N LYS A 102 2.91 17.90 33.27
CA LYS A 102 2.01 17.24 34.22
C LYS A 102 2.74 16.37 35.24
N VAL A 103 2.01 16.05 36.30
CA VAL A 103 2.31 14.91 37.16
C VAL A 103 1.31 13.81 36.83
N ALA A 104 1.79 12.65 36.38
CA ALA A 104 0.95 11.50 36.09
C ALA A 104 0.34 10.92 37.40
N ARG A 105 -0.71 10.09 37.28
CA ARG A 105 -1.44 9.55 38.44
C ARG A 105 -0.57 8.72 39.39
N ASP A 106 0.47 8.10 38.86
CA ASP A 106 1.45 7.30 39.61
C ASP A 106 2.62 8.14 40.17
N GLY A 107 2.59 9.45 39.97
CA GLY A 107 3.55 10.40 40.51
C GLY A 107 4.72 10.73 39.57
N GLN A 108 4.75 10.17 38.36
CA GLN A 108 5.80 10.47 37.38
C GLN A 108 5.73 11.93 36.91
N LEU A 109 6.90 12.53 36.68
CA LEU A 109 7.06 13.95 36.40
C LEU A 109 7.31 14.16 34.91
N HIS A 110 6.50 15.03 34.29
CA HIS A 110 6.59 15.39 32.88
C HIS A 110 6.83 16.88 32.72
N THR A 111 7.89 17.26 32.02
CA THR A 111 8.20 18.67 31.74
C THR A 111 7.29 19.25 30.64
N ASN A 112 7.36 20.57 30.48
CA ASN A 112 6.73 21.33 29.40
C ASN A 112 7.64 21.53 28.17
N PHE A 113 8.59 20.61 27.97
CA PHE A 113 9.49 20.61 26.83
C PHE A 113 9.92 19.18 26.48
N LYS A 114 10.51 19.01 25.30
CA LYS A 114 11.24 17.80 24.87
C LYS A 114 12.70 18.11 24.71
N LEU A 115 13.53 17.08 24.66
CA LEU A 115 14.95 17.24 24.43
C LEU A 115 15.24 17.26 22.92
N SER A 116 16.21 18.07 22.49
CA SER A 116 16.65 18.11 21.10
C SER A 116 17.68 17.02 20.79
N SER A 117 17.34 16.08 19.91
CA SER A 117 18.29 15.08 19.41
C SER A 117 19.50 15.68 18.67
N SER A 118 19.44 16.96 18.27
CA SER A 118 20.56 17.69 17.66
C SER A 118 21.56 18.28 18.67
N GLY A 119 21.23 18.25 19.96
CA GLY A 119 22.06 18.73 21.06
C GLY A 119 21.61 20.09 21.62
N GLU A 120 21.67 20.24 22.94
CA GLU A 120 21.36 21.48 23.65
C GLU A 120 22.03 21.51 25.04
N THR A 121 21.67 22.50 25.86
CA THR A 121 22.11 22.61 27.27
C THR A 121 20.93 22.51 28.21
N ILE A 122 21.05 21.65 29.21
CA ILE A 122 20.10 21.47 30.30
C ILE A 122 20.69 22.04 31.58
N GLU A 123 19.93 22.89 32.28
CA GLU A 123 20.34 23.48 33.56
C GLU A 123 19.38 23.07 34.68
N LEU A 124 19.93 22.69 35.84
CA LEU A 124 19.22 22.51 37.08
C LEU A 124 19.53 23.68 38.01
N ARG A 125 18.50 24.39 38.50
CA ARG A 125 18.65 25.52 39.43
C ARG A 125 17.84 25.31 40.71
N SER A 126 18.36 25.81 41.82
CA SER A 126 17.67 25.80 43.12
C SER A 126 16.57 26.86 43.19
N PRO A 127 15.65 26.82 44.18
CA PRO A 127 14.53 27.76 44.29
C PRO A 127 14.91 29.24 44.40
N ASN A 128 16.15 29.54 44.77
CA ASN A 128 16.70 30.90 44.82
C ASN A 128 17.41 31.32 43.51
N GLY A 129 17.34 30.50 42.45
CA GLY A 129 17.91 30.76 41.13
C GLY A 129 19.38 30.36 40.95
N THR A 130 20.02 29.78 41.96
CA THR A 130 21.44 29.36 41.89
C THR A 130 21.58 28.14 40.98
N LEU A 131 22.56 28.14 40.08
CA LEU A 131 22.88 26.99 39.24
C LEU A 131 23.42 25.84 40.11
N VAL A 132 22.76 24.70 40.06
CA VAL A 132 23.12 23.48 40.80
C VAL A 132 23.97 22.58 39.92
N ASP A 133 23.54 22.33 38.68
CA ASP A 133 24.30 21.57 37.69
C ASP A 133 23.87 21.95 36.27
N SER A 134 24.73 21.65 35.29
CA SER A 134 24.45 21.87 33.87
C SER A 134 25.08 20.79 33.00
N LEU A 135 24.36 20.35 31.97
CA LEU A 135 24.82 19.36 31.00
C LEU A 135 24.60 19.89 29.59
N THR A 136 25.67 19.98 28.79
CA THR A 136 25.60 20.29 27.36
C THR A 136 25.96 19.05 26.56
N TYR A 137 25.13 18.69 25.59
CA TYR A 137 25.32 17.53 24.73
C TYR A 137 25.21 17.91 23.25
N SER A 138 25.83 17.12 22.38
CA SER A 138 25.74 17.26 20.91
C SER A 138 24.65 16.34 20.36
N SER A 139 24.65 16.05 19.06
CA SER A 139 23.66 15.14 18.49
C SER A 139 23.69 13.75 19.16
N LEU A 140 22.52 13.25 19.59
CA LEU A 140 22.32 11.88 20.07
C LEU A 140 21.45 11.14 19.08
N ALA A 141 21.83 9.92 18.71
CA ALA A 141 20.93 9.04 17.96
C ALA A 141 19.91 8.40 18.91
N ASP A 142 18.90 7.77 18.34
CA ASP A 142 17.85 7.12 19.12
C ASP A 142 18.40 6.06 20.07
N ASP A 143 17.83 6.02 21.27
CA ASP A 143 18.20 5.15 22.39
C ASP A 143 19.65 5.28 22.88
N GLN A 144 20.35 6.33 22.46
CA GLN A 144 21.65 6.69 23.02
C GLN A 144 21.43 7.69 24.14
N SER A 145 21.94 7.34 25.31
CA SER A 145 21.99 8.28 26.42
C SER A 145 23.36 8.94 26.53
N PHE A 146 23.38 10.15 27.07
CA PHE A 146 24.58 10.88 27.39
C PHE A 146 24.59 11.15 28.89
N GLY A 147 25.62 10.71 29.58
CA GLY A 147 25.64 10.72 31.03
C GLY A 147 27.04 10.79 31.60
N ARG A 148 27.12 10.98 32.91
CA ARG A 148 28.38 10.98 33.65
C ARG A 148 28.96 9.56 33.62
N LYS A 149 30.27 9.43 33.38
CA LYS A 149 30.98 8.14 33.23
C LYS A 149 30.73 7.18 34.40
N THR A 150 30.68 7.71 35.61
CA THR A 150 30.16 7.06 36.82
C THR A 150 29.30 8.10 37.54
N ASP A 151 28.43 7.69 38.46
CA ASP A 151 27.51 8.63 39.11
C ASP A 151 28.24 9.82 39.74
N GLY A 152 27.79 11.03 39.42
CA GLY A 152 28.42 12.28 39.89
C GLY A 152 29.84 12.57 39.35
N SER A 153 30.37 11.79 38.40
CA SER A 153 31.67 12.03 37.76
C SER A 153 31.68 13.30 36.90
N SER A 154 32.79 14.04 36.90
CA SER A 154 32.97 15.22 36.03
C SER A 154 33.17 14.90 34.55
N GLU A 155 33.45 13.63 34.21
CA GLU A 155 33.60 13.17 32.81
C GLU A 155 32.26 12.66 32.29
N TYR A 156 31.82 13.13 31.11
CA TYR A 156 30.64 12.63 30.42
C TYR A 156 31.01 11.66 29.28
N LYS A 157 30.13 10.69 29.02
CA LYS A 157 30.25 9.70 27.94
C LYS A 157 28.89 9.46 27.31
N LEU A 158 28.94 8.97 26.07
CA LEU A 158 27.79 8.34 25.45
C LEU A 158 27.60 6.92 26.00
N PHE A 159 26.37 6.44 26.02
CA PHE A 159 25.98 5.12 26.50
C PHE A 159 25.12 4.46 25.41
N ALA A 160 25.60 3.32 24.90
CA ALA A 160 24.83 2.46 24.00
C ALA A 160 23.78 1.60 24.74
N LYS A 161 23.91 1.49 26.06
CA LYS A 161 22.92 0.94 26.97
C LYS A 161 22.80 1.90 28.15
N SER A 162 21.66 2.58 28.24
CA SER A 162 21.40 3.54 29.31
C SER A 162 21.24 2.87 30.66
N THR A 163 21.32 3.66 31.73
CA THR A 163 21.25 3.19 33.12
C THR A 163 20.14 3.86 33.93
N PRO A 164 18.89 3.99 33.42
CA PRO A 164 17.83 4.65 34.16
C PRO A 164 17.58 3.95 35.51
N LEU A 165 17.51 4.76 36.56
CA LEU A 165 17.34 4.40 37.96
C LEU A 165 18.44 3.47 38.50
N SER A 166 19.61 3.44 37.85
CA SER A 166 20.73 2.54 38.16
C SER A 166 22.05 3.30 38.10
N ALA A 167 23.10 2.72 38.68
CA ALA A 167 24.43 3.35 38.69
C ALA A 167 25.09 3.35 37.30
N ASN A 168 25.64 4.49 36.88
CA ASN A 168 26.42 4.61 35.65
C ASN A 168 27.74 3.83 35.76
N SER A 169 28.10 3.07 34.72
CA SER A 169 29.35 2.29 34.68
C SER A 169 30.16 2.49 33.38
N ASN A 170 31.16 3.38 33.47
CA ASN A 170 32.19 3.71 32.47
C ASN A 170 31.77 4.26 31.09
N GLY A 171 30.49 4.21 30.70
CA GLY A 171 30.03 4.65 29.37
C GLY A 171 30.65 3.82 28.22
N ILE A 172 29.99 3.76 27.06
CA ILE A 172 30.48 2.99 25.91
C ILE A 172 30.75 3.94 24.73
N ILE A 173 31.95 3.86 24.14
CA ILE A 173 32.34 4.60 22.92
C ILE A 173 31.64 3.98 21.71
N LEU A 174 30.79 4.68 20.94
CA LEU A 174 30.33 4.14 19.65
C LEU A 174 31.48 4.06 18.64
N LEU A 175 31.60 2.94 17.94
CA LEU A 175 32.54 2.78 16.84
C LEU A 175 31.93 3.27 15.54
N ARG A 176 32.74 3.94 14.72
CA ARG A 176 32.33 4.36 13.38
C ARG A 176 32.20 3.15 12.48
N GLU A 177 31.26 3.24 11.54
CA GLU A 177 31.05 2.22 10.52
C GLU A 177 32.30 2.05 9.63
N PRO A 178 32.53 0.82 9.11
CA PRO A 178 33.64 0.59 8.18
C PRO A 178 33.42 1.34 6.87
N ALA A 179 34.43 2.09 6.42
CA ALA A 179 34.40 2.83 5.16
C ALA A 179 35.00 1.99 4.02
N PHE A 180 34.25 1.84 2.93
CA PHE A 180 34.63 1.08 1.75
C PHE A 180 35.25 1.98 0.68
N SER A 181 36.29 1.51 -0.02
CA SER A 181 36.90 2.27 -1.12
C SER A 181 36.04 2.34 -2.38
N LYS A 182 34.97 1.54 -2.45
CA LYS A 182 34.01 1.43 -3.55
C LYS A 182 32.65 1.09 -2.96
N GLU A 183 31.61 1.76 -3.43
CA GLU A 183 30.21 1.43 -3.10
C GLU A 183 29.76 0.14 -3.79
N GLY A 184 28.69 -0.48 -3.27
CA GLY A 184 27.95 -1.50 -4.00
C GLY A 184 27.51 -1.02 -5.39
N GLY A 185 27.47 -1.91 -6.37
CA GLY A 185 27.05 -1.54 -7.73
C GLY A 185 27.57 -2.41 -8.87
N LEU A 186 27.47 -1.86 -10.09
CA LEU A 186 27.73 -2.55 -11.36
C LEU A 186 29.10 -2.17 -11.94
N TYR A 187 30.00 -3.15 -12.04
CA TYR A 187 31.40 -2.99 -12.45
C TYR A 187 31.74 -3.88 -13.65
N THR A 188 32.43 -3.34 -14.65
CA THR A 188 32.82 -4.09 -15.86
C THR A 188 34.14 -4.86 -15.71
N GLU A 189 34.92 -4.51 -14.69
CA GLU A 189 36.25 -5.06 -14.44
C GLU A 189 36.45 -5.35 -12.96
N ALA A 190 37.31 -6.32 -12.68
CA ALA A 190 37.66 -6.72 -11.32
C ALA A 190 38.60 -5.70 -10.66
N PHE A 191 38.40 -5.44 -9.37
CA PHE A 191 39.14 -4.42 -8.60
C PHE A 191 39.49 -4.92 -7.19
N ASP A 192 40.41 -4.22 -6.54
CA ASP A 192 40.81 -4.49 -5.16
C ASP A 192 40.04 -3.55 -4.24
N LEU A 193 39.24 -4.12 -3.34
CA LEU A 193 38.43 -3.40 -2.38
C LEU A 193 39.19 -3.21 -1.08
N TYR A 194 39.25 -1.96 -0.61
CA TYR A 194 39.83 -1.59 0.67
C TYR A 194 38.73 -1.21 1.65
N ILE A 195 38.86 -1.67 2.89
CA ILE A 195 37.97 -1.33 4.00
C ILE A 195 38.80 -0.67 5.09
N THR A 196 38.34 0.46 5.60
CA THR A 196 39.05 1.28 6.58
C THR A 196 38.18 1.61 7.77
N SER A 197 38.80 1.89 8.91
CA SER A 197 38.16 2.40 10.12
C SER A 197 39.01 3.54 10.67
N GLU A 198 38.34 4.60 11.16
CA GLU A 198 39.01 5.71 11.83
C GLU A 198 39.32 5.41 13.31
N ASP A 199 38.79 4.29 13.84
CA ASP A 199 38.96 3.91 15.24
C ASP A 199 40.29 3.17 15.45
N SER A 200 41.30 3.91 15.91
CA SER A 200 42.68 3.44 16.07
C SER A 200 42.90 2.23 17.01
N GLN A 201 41.88 1.81 17.76
CA GLN A 201 41.90 0.65 18.66
C GLN A 201 40.87 -0.43 18.27
N ALA A 202 40.47 -0.47 17.00
CA ALA A 202 39.49 -1.43 16.48
C ALA A 202 40.01 -2.24 15.30
N ASN A 203 39.44 -3.43 15.13
CA ASN A 203 39.67 -4.35 14.01
C ASN A 203 38.41 -4.42 13.15
N ILE A 204 38.57 -4.70 11.86
CA ILE A 204 37.43 -4.88 10.94
C ILE A 204 37.23 -6.38 10.71
N TYR A 205 35.98 -6.83 10.76
CA TYR A 205 35.58 -8.20 10.45
C TYR A 205 34.54 -8.19 9.32
N TYR A 206 34.57 -9.20 8.46
CA TYR A 206 33.64 -9.30 7.34
C TYR A 206 33.24 -10.74 7.01
N THR A 207 32.13 -10.87 6.29
CA THR A 207 31.59 -12.13 5.73
C THR A 207 31.24 -11.93 4.26
N THR A 208 31.15 -13.02 3.50
CA THR A 208 30.77 -13.02 2.07
C THR A 208 29.66 -14.02 1.75
N ASP A 209 28.97 -14.53 2.77
CA ASP A 209 27.94 -15.56 2.68
C ASP A 209 26.57 -15.08 3.22
N GLY A 210 26.45 -13.76 3.45
CA GLY A 210 25.25 -13.11 3.96
C GLY A 210 25.06 -13.15 5.49
N SER A 211 25.86 -13.95 6.21
CA SER A 211 25.83 -13.99 7.68
C SER A 211 26.39 -12.70 8.32
N ASP A 212 25.95 -12.36 9.53
CA ASP A 212 26.54 -11.24 10.25
C ASP A 212 27.98 -11.55 10.67
N PRO A 213 28.93 -10.61 10.47
CA PRO A 213 30.32 -10.81 10.89
C PRO A 213 30.44 -10.82 12.43
N VAL A 214 30.70 -11.99 12.99
CA VAL A 214 30.91 -12.17 14.44
C VAL A 214 32.34 -12.70 14.67
N PRO A 215 33.22 -11.96 15.38
CA PRO A 215 34.60 -12.39 15.60
C PRO A 215 34.70 -13.81 16.17
N GLY A 216 35.47 -14.66 15.49
CA GLY A 216 35.66 -16.07 15.86
C GLY A 216 34.56 -17.03 15.38
N ALA A 217 33.46 -16.54 14.83
CA ALA A 217 32.45 -17.38 14.19
C ALA A 217 32.96 -17.93 12.85
N SER A 218 32.48 -19.12 12.48
CA SER A 218 32.76 -19.70 11.16
C SER A 218 32.26 -18.78 10.04
N GLY A 219 33.07 -18.57 9.01
CA GLY A 219 32.73 -17.68 7.88
C GLY A 219 33.04 -16.20 8.11
N THR A 220 33.42 -15.80 9.33
CA THR A 220 33.87 -14.43 9.62
C THR A 220 35.39 -14.32 9.50
N PHE A 221 35.84 -13.34 8.72
CA PHE A 221 37.26 -13.07 8.47
C PHE A 221 37.67 -11.73 9.08
N GLN A 222 38.82 -11.70 9.76
CA GLN A 222 39.43 -10.43 10.15
C GLN A 222 40.12 -9.81 8.93
N TYR A 223 39.76 -8.56 8.63
CA TYR A 223 40.32 -7.82 7.52
C TYR A 223 41.81 -7.53 7.75
N SER A 224 42.66 -7.93 6.80
CA SER A 224 44.12 -7.78 6.89
C SER A 224 44.78 -7.28 5.59
N GLY A 225 44.00 -7.06 4.53
CA GLY A 225 44.46 -6.61 3.23
C GLY A 225 43.30 -6.46 2.25
N SER A 226 43.57 -6.01 1.02
CA SER A 226 42.54 -5.82 0.01
C SER A 226 41.78 -7.11 -0.31
N ILE A 227 40.47 -6.98 -0.56
CA ILE A 227 39.62 -8.09 -1.02
C ILE A 227 39.47 -7.97 -2.53
N ARG A 228 39.83 -9.03 -3.26
CA ARG A 228 39.69 -9.06 -4.72
C ARG A 228 38.23 -9.26 -5.11
N ILE A 229 37.59 -8.23 -5.65
CA ILE A 229 36.24 -8.29 -6.17
C ILE A 229 36.32 -8.53 -7.69
N GLN A 230 35.73 -9.64 -8.15
CA GLN A 230 35.85 -10.10 -9.54
C GLN A 230 34.61 -10.88 -9.98
N SER A 231 34.53 -11.16 -11.28
CA SER A 231 33.47 -12.03 -11.80
C SER A 231 33.55 -13.40 -11.14
N ARG A 232 32.38 -13.91 -10.74
CA ARG A 232 32.22 -15.23 -10.12
C ARG A 232 31.86 -16.32 -11.13
N ALA A 233 32.04 -16.05 -12.42
CA ALA A 233 31.80 -17.01 -13.48
C ALA A 233 32.68 -18.27 -13.30
N GLY A 234 32.07 -19.44 -13.44
CA GLY A 234 32.68 -20.74 -13.19
C GLY A 234 32.55 -21.25 -11.75
N GLU A 235 32.04 -20.42 -10.82
CA GLU A 235 31.76 -20.87 -9.45
C GLU A 235 30.47 -21.71 -9.41
N ALA A 236 30.51 -22.80 -8.64
CA ALA A 236 29.37 -23.70 -8.49
C ALA A 236 28.15 -22.97 -7.90
N ASN A 237 26.97 -23.37 -8.36
CA ASN A 237 25.70 -22.95 -7.76
C ASN A 237 25.56 -23.53 -6.35
N VAL A 238 25.16 -22.71 -5.39
CA VAL A 238 24.98 -23.07 -3.98
C VAL A 238 23.51 -22.93 -3.59
N LEU A 239 22.97 -21.71 -3.60
CA LEU A 239 21.63 -21.42 -3.07
C LEU A 239 20.54 -21.95 -4.00
N SER A 240 20.74 -21.76 -5.31
CA SER A 240 19.85 -22.31 -6.34
C SER A 240 19.83 -23.84 -6.39
N MET A 241 20.76 -24.52 -5.70
CA MET A 241 20.80 -25.97 -5.55
C MET A 241 20.09 -26.49 -4.29
N VAL A 242 19.55 -25.63 -3.44
CA VAL A 242 18.74 -26.03 -2.28
C VAL A 242 17.39 -26.56 -2.76
N GLN A 243 17.15 -27.87 -2.60
CA GLN A 243 16.01 -28.56 -3.21
C GLN A 243 14.73 -28.48 -2.39
N ASN A 244 14.83 -28.37 -1.06
CA ASN A 244 13.69 -28.45 -0.14
C ASN A 244 12.92 -27.12 -0.02
N ILE A 245 12.57 -26.51 -1.16
CA ILE A 245 11.97 -25.17 -1.22
C ILE A 245 10.55 -25.18 -1.79
N SER A 246 10.10 -26.25 -2.45
CA SER A 246 8.72 -26.35 -2.95
C SER A 246 7.89 -27.29 -2.07
N ALA A 247 6.71 -26.82 -1.67
CA ALA A 247 5.67 -27.65 -1.05
C ALA A 247 4.52 -27.95 -2.04
N ASP A 248 4.63 -27.45 -3.27
CA ASP A 248 3.68 -27.75 -4.35
C ASP A 248 4.13 -29.00 -5.10
N TYR A 249 3.32 -30.05 -5.00
CA TYR A 249 3.59 -31.33 -5.66
C TYR A 249 3.51 -31.24 -7.19
N GLN A 250 2.78 -30.27 -7.74
CA GLN A 250 2.68 -30.05 -9.19
C GLN A 250 3.90 -29.31 -9.72
N ASN A 251 4.53 -28.49 -8.87
CA ASN A 251 5.68 -27.66 -9.21
C ASN A 251 6.84 -27.96 -8.26
N PRO A 252 7.42 -29.18 -8.28
CA PRO A 252 8.57 -29.50 -7.45
C PRO A 252 9.78 -28.66 -7.86
N TRP A 253 10.76 -28.50 -6.97
CA TRP A 253 12.02 -27.84 -7.32
C TRP A 253 12.69 -28.51 -8.53
N LYS A 254 13.27 -27.68 -9.41
CA LYS A 254 14.08 -28.12 -10.56
C LYS A 254 15.42 -27.41 -10.51
N ALA A 255 16.48 -28.14 -10.85
CA ALA A 255 17.82 -27.58 -10.96
C ALA A 255 17.87 -26.50 -12.07
N PRO A 256 18.69 -25.45 -11.90
CA PRO A 256 18.93 -24.49 -12.97
C PRO A 256 19.53 -25.14 -14.23
N LYS A 257 19.17 -24.62 -15.41
CA LYS A 257 19.83 -24.93 -16.69
C LYS A 257 21.20 -24.24 -16.73
N GLY A 258 22.20 -24.86 -16.11
CA GLY A 258 23.57 -24.36 -16.08
C GLY A 258 23.89 -23.46 -14.89
N GLU A 259 24.97 -22.70 -15.01
CA GLU A 259 25.43 -21.80 -13.97
C GLU A 259 24.51 -20.57 -13.84
N VAL A 260 24.15 -20.21 -12.61
CA VAL A 260 23.44 -18.95 -12.35
C VAL A 260 24.45 -17.83 -12.19
N PHE A 261 24.13 -16.64 -12.72
CA PHE A 261 24.98 -15.46 -12.54
C PHE A 261 25.06 -15.08 -11.06
N LYS A 262 26.22 -14.58 -10.63
CA LYS A 262 26.49 -14.29 -9.22
C LYS A 262 27.19 -12.94 -9.05
N CYS A 263 26.85 -12.25 -7.97
CA CYS A 263 27.60 -11.10 -7.47
C CYS A 263 28.32 -11.47 -6.17
N THR A 264 29.26 -10.62 -5.75
CA THR A 264 29.91 -10.73 -4.44
C THR A 264 29.11 -9.89 -3.45
N THR A 265 28.55 -10.53 -2.42
CA THR A 265 27.98 -9.84 -1.26
C THR A 265 29.05 -9.72 -0.18
N LEU A 266 29.04 -8.63 0.56
CA LEU A 266 29.99 -8.41 1.65
C LEU A 266 29.33 -7.64 2.78
N LYS A 267 29.38 -8.18 4.00
CA LYS A 267 28.97 -7.49 5.24
C LYS A 267 30.20 -7.23 6.10
N ALA A 268 30.41 -6.01 6.58
CA ALA A 268 31.55 -5.67 7.42
C ALA A 268 31.15 -4.90 8.67
N VAL A 269 31.94 -5.07 9.74
CA VAL A 269 31.75 -4.42 11.04
C VAL A 269 33.10 -4.03 11.65
N VAL A 270 33.14 -2.92 12.38
CA VAL A 270 34.29 -2.50 13.20
C VAL A 270 34.09 -3.00 14.62
N VAL A 271 35.10 -3.64 15.21
CA VAL A 271 35.06 -4.20 16.57
C VAL A 271 36.27 -3.76 17.38
N ASN A 272 36.05 -3.15 18.54
CA ASN A 272 37.14 -2.74 19.44
C ASN A 272 37.64 -3.88 20.33
N ASN A 273 38.70 -3.60 21.11
CA ASN A 273 39.30 -4.58 22.02
C ASN A 273 38.36 -5.06 23.14
N ASP A 274 37.30 -4.30 23.46
CA ASP A 274 36.30 -4.66 24.47
C ASP A 274 35.13 -5.47 23.89
N GLY A 275 35.14 -5.75 22.57
CA GLY A 275 34.12 -6.52 21.87
C GLY A 275 32.90 -5.72 21.41
N LEU A 276 32.92 -4.40 21.56
CA LEU A 276 31.87 -3.53 21.02
C LEU A 276 31.94 -3.49 19.49
N MET A 277 30.79 -3.42 18.83
CA MET A 277 30.66 -3.41 17.37
C MET A 277 30.04 -2.10 16.86
N SER A 278 30.45 -1.64 15.67
CA SER A 278 29.70 -0.65 14.88
C SER A 278 28.42 -1.27 14.30
N ASN A 279 27.61 -0.48 13.59
CA ASN A 279 26.64 -1.05 12.66
C ASN A 279 27.35 -1.86 11.55
N ILE A 280 26.63 -2.82 10.98
CA ILE A 280 27.10 -3.62 9.85
C ILE A 280 26.78 -2.89 8.56
N VAL A 281 27.79 -2.65 7.73
CA VAL A 281 27.64 -2.12 6.37
C VAL A 281 27.63 -3.28 5.39
N THR A 282 26.68 -3.28 4.46
CA THR A 282 26.47 -4.35 3.48
C THR A 282 26.52 -3.79 2.06
N HIS A 283 27.23 -4.47 1.17
CA HIS A 283 27.28 -4.13 -0.27
C HIS A 283 27.27 -5.37 -1.16
N SER A 284 26.61 -5.23 -2.31
CA SER A 284 26.63 -6.17 -3.42
C SER A 284 27.39 -5.61 -4.63
N TYR A 285 28.37 -6.37 -5.09
CA TYR A 285 29.25 -6.02 -6.21
C TYR A 285 29.04 -6.94 -7.41
N PHE A 286 28.44 -6.41 -8.47
CA PHE A 286 28.19 -7.12 -9.71
C PHE A 286 29.36 -6.88 -10.67
N VAL A 287 30.16 -7.92 -10.95
CA VAL A 287 31.32 -7.81 -11.84
C VAL A 287 31.13 -8.68 -13.08
N ASP A 288 30.90 -8.04 -14.22
CA ASP A 288 30.81 -8.70 -15.52
C ASP A 288 31.10 -7.69 -16.64
N PRO A 289 31.89 -8.04 -17.68
CA PRO A 289 32.18 -7.12 -18.78
C PRO A 289 30.93 -6.54 -19.47
N GLY A 290 29.82 -7.30 -19.48
CA GLY A 290 28.53 -6.92 -20.04
C GLY A 290 27.51 -6.43 -19.00
N ILE A 291 27.87 -6.21 -17.73
CA ILE A 291 26.88 -5.93 -16.66
C ILE A 291 25.99 -4.72 -16.96
N LYS A 292 26.51 -3.72 -17.66
CA LYS A 292 25.79 -2.47 -18.00
C LYS A 292 24.68 -2.68 -19.03
N THR A 293 24.69 -3.80 -19.74
CA THR A 293 23.69 -4.14 -20.77
C THR A 293 23.08 -5.53 -20.54
N ARG A 294 23.45 -6.21 -19.45
CA ARG A 294 22.98 -7.57 -19.13
C ARG A 294 21.48 -7.58 -18.84
N TYR A 295 21.02 -6.61 -18.05
CA TYR A 295 19.63 -6.48 -17.63
C TYR A 295 19.07 -5.14 -18.11
N THR A 296 17.88 -5.17 -18.69
CA THR A 296 17.11 -3.97 -19.04
C THR A 296 16.28 -3.46 -17.86
N LEU A 297 16.03 -4.34 -16.89
CA LEU A 297 15.31 -4.07 -15.65
C LEU A 297 16.25 -3.60 -14.51
N PRO A 298 15.72 -2.87 -13.51
CA PRO A 298 16.43 -2.61 -12.26
C PRO A 298 16.78 -3.90 -11.52
N ILE A 299 17.80 -3.83 -10.68
CA ILE A 299 18.29 -4.96 -9.89
C ILE A 299 17.97 -4.71 -8.41
N VAL A 300 17.43 -5.74 -7.76
CA VAL A 300 17.26 -5.81 -6.31
C VAL A 300 18.18 -6.88 -5.77
N SER A 301 19.06 -6.52 -4.84
CA SER A 301 19.88 -7.47 -4.08
C SER A 301 19.34 -7.56 -2.67
N VAL A 302 18.99 -8.75 -2.21
CA VAL A 302 18.64 -9.02 -0.80
C VAL A 302 19.72 -9.92 -0.19
N VAL A 303 20.30 -9.47 0.93
CA VAL A 303 21.37 -10.15 1.66
C VAL A 303 20.93 -10.48 3.08
N THR A 304 21.02 -11.75 3.47
CA THR A 304 20.60 -12.30 4.75
C THR A 304 21.45 -13.52 5.10
N GLY A 305 21.44 -13.97 6.36
CA GLY A 305 22.08 -15.23 6.71
C GLY A 305 21.39 -16.43 6.07
N TYR A 306 22.15 -17.43 5.60
CA TYR A 306 21.63 -18.67 4.99
C TYR A 306 20.49 -19.32 5.80
N ASN A 307 20.64 -19.37 7.12
CA ASN A 307 19.66 -19.99 8.02
C ASN A 307 18.32 -19.26 8.04
N ASN A 308 18.29 -17.95 7.81
CA ASN A 308 17.03 -17.19 7.71
C ASN A 308 16.17 -17.69 6.54
N LEU A 309 16.78 -18.20 5.48
CA LEU A 309 16.08 -18.73 4.31
C LEU A 309 15.87 -20.24 4.38
N PHE A 310 16.91 -21.00 4.75
CA PHE A 310 16.95 -22.45 4.48
C PHE A 310 17.12 -23.34 5.71
N ASP A 311 17.16 -22.79 6.93
CA ASP A 311 17.16 -23.61 8.13
C ASP A 311 15.84 -24.42 8.22
N PRO A 312 15.88 -25.73 8.52
CA PRO A 312 14.66 -26.55 8.57
C PRO A 312 13.63 -26.08 9.61
N ALA A 313 14.07 -25.49 10.72
CA ALA A 313 13.19 -25.08 11.82
C ALA A 313 12.72 -23.62 11.67
N THR A 314 13.59 -22.75 11.18
CA THR A 314 13.39 -21.29 11.22
C THR A 314 13.50 -20.62 9.85
N GLY A 315 14.01 -21.30 8.83
CA GLY A 315 14.18 -20.77 7.49
C GLY A 315 12.83 -20.54 6.80
N ILE A 316 12.60 -19.32 6.30
CA ILE A 316 11.30 -18.93 5.73
C ILE A 316 11.06 -19.50 4.33
N TYR A 317 12.10 -19.89 3.61
CA TYR A 317 12.02 -20.33 2.21
C TYR A 317 11.92 -21.86 2.06
N THR A 318 11.87 -22.61 3.16
CA THR A 318 11.76 -24.07 3.13
C THR A 318 10.33 -24.53 2.82
N SER A 319 10.19 -25.72 2.24
CA SER A 319 8.88 -26.34 1.98
C SER A 319 8.06 -26.52 3.26
N SER A 320 8.69 -26.88 4.38
CA SER A 320 8.04 -27.15 5.67
C SER A 320 7.55 -25.89 6.39
N ASN A 321 8.17 -24.74 6.12
CA ASN A 321 7.87 -23.48 6.80
C ASN A 321 7.12 -22.47 5.92
N CYS A 322 6.90 -22.78 4.64
CA CYS A 322 6.38 -21.81 3.67
C CYS A 322 4.99 -21.25 4.01
N GLU A 323 4.18 -21.95 4.81
CA GLU A 323 2.85 -21.50 5.23
C GLU A 323 2.85 -20.66 6.50
N LYS A 324 4.00 -20.56 7.18
CA LYS A 324 4.13 -19.82 8.42
C LYS A 324 4.00 -18.30 8.18
N SER A 325 3.53 -17.58 9.19
CA SER A 325 3.14 -16.17 9.10
C SER A 325 3.20 -15.52 10.48
N GLY A 326 3.30 -14.20 10.52
CA GLY A 326 3.41 -13.43 11.77
C GLY A 326 4.80 -12.82 11.91
N GLU A 327 4.96 -11.87 12.84
CA GLU A 327 6.23 -11.18 13.12
C GLU A 327 7.35 -12.14 13.50
N GLU A 328 7.01 -13.27 14.12
CA GLU A 328 7.95 -14.34 14.46
C GLU A 328 8.51 -15.08 13.22
N TRP A 329 7.91 -14.89 12.06
CA TRP A 329 8.36 -15.41 10.75
C TRP A 329 8.98 -14.34 9.85
N GLU A 330 9.24 -13.17 10.39
CA GLU A 330 10.07 -12.15 9.76
C GLU A 330 11.55 -12.42 10.01
N ARG A 331 12.39 -12.18 9.01
CA ARG A 331 13.85 -12.36 9.12
C ARG A 331 14.55 -11.06 8.77
N PRO A 332 15.62 -10.69 9.52
CA PRO A 332 16.42 -9.53 9.18
C PRO A 332 17.14 -9.78 7.86
N ALA A 333 17.14 -8.78 6.99
CA ALA A 333 17.89 -8.76 5.74
C ALA A 333 18.35 -7.34 5.42
N HIS A 334 19.24 -7.21 4.45
CA HIS A 334 19.65 -5.94 3.86
C HIS A 334 19.23 -5.93 2.39
N ILE A 335 18.70 -4.82 1.90
CA ILE A 335 18.27 -4.65 0.52
C ILE A 335 19.03 -3.50 -0.14
N GLU A 336 19.44 -3.71 -1.38
CA GLU A 336 19.94 -2.67 -2.28
C GLU A 336 19.12 -2.68 -3.58
N PHE A 337 18.69 -1.50 -4.01
CA PHE A 337 18.01 -1.29 -5.30
C PHE A 337 18.91 -0.50 -6.24
N PHE A 338 19.16 -1.04 -7.42
CA PHE A 338 19.95 -0.40 -8.47
C PHE A 338 19.09 -0.14 -9.70
N GLU A 339 19.04 1.11 -10.15
CA GLU A 339 18.48 1.46 -11.45
C GLU A 339 19.29 0.80 -12.59
N ASN A 340 18.68 0.66 -13.75
CA ASN A 340 19.31 0.05 -14.93
C ASN A 340 20.62 0.75 -15.38
N ASN A 341 20.76 2.04 -15.08
CA ASN A 341 21.99 2.81 -15.34
C ASN A 341 23.10 2.58 -14.28
N GLY A 342 22.83 1.77 -13.25
CA GLY A 342 23.72 1.49 -12.13
C GLY A 342 23.65 2.49 -10.98
N LYS A 343 22.75 3.48 -11.01
CA LYS A 343 22.50 4.37 -9.87
C LYS A 343 21.86 3.58 -8.73
N VAL A 344 22.42 3.70 -7.53
CA VAL A 344 21.78 3.19 -6.31
C VAL A 344 20.55 4.03 -6.00
N GLY A 345 19.39 3.39 -5.93
CA GLY A 345 18.14 4.01 -5.51
C GLY A 345 18.06 4.10 -3.99
N PHE A 346 18.23 2.96 -3.31
CA PHE A 346 18.31 2.88 -1.85
C PHE A 346 19.14 1.66 -1.42
N SER A 347 19.68 1.72 -0.20
CA SER A 347 20.39 0.65 0.50
C SER A 347 20.04 0.76 1.97
N GLN A 348 19.41 -0.27 2.55
CA GLN A 348 18.98 -0.24 3.95
C GLN A 348 18.68 -1.65 4.48
N ASN A 349 18.56 -1.76 5.80
CA ASN A 349 18.03 -2.98 6.43
C ASN A 349 16.52 -3.07 6.24
N ILE A 350 16.01 -4.31 6.24
CA ILE A 350 14.60 -4.63 6.09
C ILE A 350 14.22 -5.86 6.93
N GLY A 351 12.94 -5.91 7.29
CA GLY A 351 12.26 -7.15 7.60
C GLY A 351 11.86 -7.90 6.32
N LEU A 352 12.12 -9.21 6.26
CA LEU A 352 11.80 -10.07 5.13
C LEU A 352 10.82 -11.18 5.56
N ARG A 353 9.70 -11.32 4.85
CA ARG A 353 8.70 -12.38 5.09
C ARG A 353 8.17 -12.93 3.78
N LEU A 354 7.64 -14.16 3.76
CA LEU A 354 6.92 -14.64 2.58
C LEU A 354 5.57 -13.92 2.37
N HIS A 355 5.25 -13.65 1.11
CA HIS A 355 3.97 -13.10 0.66
C HIS A 355 3.13 -14.15 -0.05
N GLY A 356 1.81 -14.04 0.08
CA GLY A 356 0.83 -14.85 -0.64
C GLY A 356 0.12 -15.85 0.26
N ASN A 357 -0.83 -16.59 -0.32
CA ASN A 357 -1.47 -17.72 0.34
C ASN A 357 -0.92 -19.04 -0.23
N TYR A 358 -1.60 -19.62 -1.23
CA TYR A 358 -1.17 -20.85 -1.90
C TYR A 358 0.19 -20.72 -2.59
N THR A 359 0.47 -19.56 -3.21
CA THR A 359 1.71 -19.30 -3.97
C THR A 359 2.97 -19.36 -3.12
N ARG A 360 2.87 -19.33 -1.79
CA ARG A 360 4.00 -19.59 -0.89
C ARG A 360 4.53 -21.01 -1.04
N LYS A 361 3.78 -21.95 -1.60
CA LYS A 361 4.21 -23.34 -1.84
C LYS A 361 5.10 -23.49 -3.06
N TYR A 362 5.05 -22.55 -4.02
CA TYR A 362 5.85 -22.59 -5.24
C TYR A 362 7.36 -22.55 -4.98
N PRO A 363 8.19 -23.06 -5.90
CA PRO A 363 9.64 -23.02 -5.75
C PRO A 363 10.19 -21.59 -5.85
N GLN A 364 9.60 -20.74 -6.70
CA GLN A 364 9.82 -19.29 -6.71
C GLN A 364 8.74 -18.64 -5.84
N LYS A 365 9.09 -18.06 -4.68
CA LYS A 365 8.15 -17.49 -3.72
C LYS A 365 8.20 -15.97 -3.73
N SER A 366 7.09 -15.32 -3.40
CA SER A 366 7.02 -13.86 -3.22
C SER A 366 7.47 -13.45 -1.82
N PHE A 367 7.99 -12.23 -1.68
CA PHE A 367 8.41 -11.66 -0.40
C PHE A 367 7.62 -10.39 -0.08
N ARG A 368 7.31 -10.17 1.21
CA ARG A 368 7.02 -8.85 1.78
C ARG A 368 8.34 -8.29 2.29
N ILE A 369 8.58 -7.03 1.99
CA ILE A 369 9.72 -6.27 2.53
C ILE A 369 9.15 -5.12 3.37
N TYR A 370 9.66 -5.02 4.59
CA TYR A 370 9.30 -4.02 5.58
C TYR A 370 10.53 -3.13 5.75
N ALA A 371 10.39 -1.83 5.47
CA ALA A 371 11.46 -0.88 5.69
C ALA A 371 11.80 -0.87 7.18
N ASP A 372 13.05 -1.24 7.48
CA ASP A 372 13.62 -1.07 8.81
C ASP A 372 14.23 0.33 8.86
N GLY A 373 13.87 1.10 9.88
CA GLY A 373 14.46 2.38 10.18
C GLY A 373 15.82 2.20 10.84
N ASP A 374 16.54 3.29 11.04
CA ASP A 374 17.71 3.24 11.91
C ASP A 374 17.27 2.77 13.30
N ASN A 375 18.07 1.93 13.93
CA ASN A 375 17.82 1.44 15.30
C ASN A 375 16.54 0.59 15.50
N GLY A 376 15.91 0.06 14.45
CA GLY A 376 14.80 -0.89 14.56
C GLY A 376 13.39 -0.27 14.63
N ASP A 377 13.23 1.01 14.25
CA ASP A 377 11.93 1.66 14.07
C ASP A 377 11.30 1.35 12.71
N LYS A 378 10.01 1.70 12.49
CA LYS A 378 9.43 1.67 11.14
C LYS A 378 10.17 2.65 10.24
N GLY A 379 10.87 2.13 9.24
CA GLY A 379 11.58 2.93 8.25
C GLY A 379 10.71 3.30 7.06
N GLU A 380 11.31 4.03 6.13
CA GLU A 380 10.76 4.26 4.80
C GLU A 380 11.83 4.04 3.74
N PHE A 381 11.46 3.40 2.64
CA PHE A 381 12.21 3.47 1.39
C PHE A 381 12.03 4.87 0.79
N LYS A 382 12.92 5.81 1.12
CA LYS A 382 12.88 7.19 0.62
C LYS A 382 13.35 7.29 -0.84
N TYR A 383 12.56 6.73 -1.75
CA TYR A 383 12.86 6.71 -3.18
C TYR A 383 11.56 6.68 -4.01
N GLU A 384 11.55 7.37 -5.16
CA GLU A 384 10.47 7.31 -6.16
C GLU A 384 10.56 5.98 -6.95
N ILE A 385 10.29 4.86 -6.27
CA ILE A 385 10.33 3.50 -6.86
C ILE A 385 9.42 3.39 -8.08
N PHE A 386 8.29 4.10 -8.03
CA PHE A 386 7.31 4.27 -9.11
C PHE A 386 7.28 5.76 -9.50
N PRO A 387 8.07 6.21 -10.50
CA PRO A 387 8.30 7.63 -10.78
C PRO A 387 7.05 8.46 -11.08
N ASP A 388 6.02 7.84 -11.65
CA ASP A 388 4.78 8.49 -12.08
C ASP A 388 3.63 8.33 -11.06
N LEU A 389 3.89 7.71 -9.90
CA LEU A 389 2.87 7.45 -8.91
C LEU A 389 2.51 8.72 -8.12
N THR A 390 1.22 9.04 -8.12
CA THR A 390 0.63 10.14 -7.35
C THR A 390 -0.32 9.61 -6.29
N LYS A 391 -0.41 10.36 -5.19
CA LYS A 391 -1.36 10.14 -4.11
C LYS A 391 -2.78 10.36 -4.60
N LYS A 392 -3.68 9.42 -4.32
CA LYS A 392 -5.10 9.50 -4.74
C LYS A 392 -5.86 10.68 -4.11
N GLY A 393 -5.48 11.14 -2.92
CA GLY A 393 -6.18 12.20 -2.21
C GLY A 393 -5.85 13.64 -2.66
N ASN A 394 -4.71 13.87 -3.32
CA ASN A 394 -4.30 15.23 -3.70
C ASN A 394 -3.35 15.33 -4.92
N ASP A 395 -3.18 14.24 -5.67
CA ASP A 395 -2.35 14.15 -6.89
C ASP A 395 -0.87 14.52 -6.70
N LYS A 396 -0.37 14.68 -5.48
CA LYS A 396 1.07 14.89 -5.21
C LYS A 396 1.84 13.59 -5.44
N LYS A 397 3.08 13.69 -5.90
CA LYS A 397 3.98 12.52 -6.03
C LYS A 397 4.13 11.78 -4.70
N LEU A 398 4.07 10.44 -4.74
CA LEU A 398 4.43 9.57 -3.63
C LEU A 398 5.92 9.24 -3.70
N LYS A 399 6.68 9.55 -2.63
CA LYS A 399 8.15 9.55 -2.63
C LYS A 399 8.80 8.59 -1.63
N SER A 400 7.98 7.94 -0.81
CA SER A 400 8.43 7.03 0.23
C SER A 400 7.42 5.89 0.39
N PHE A 401 7.91 4.75 0.85
CA PHE A 401 7.12 3.55 1.09
C PHE A 401 7.63 2.87 2.36
N GLU A 402 6.74 2.47 3.27
CA GLU A 402 7.13 1.66 4.44
C GLU A 402 7.20 0.17 4.09
N ARG A 403 6.36 -0.28 3.15
CA ARG A 403 6.14 -1.69 2.87
C ARG A 403 5.91 -1.94 1.40
N LEU A 404 6.57 -2.98 0.89
CA LEU A 404 6.48 -3.38 -0.51
C LEU A 404 6.45 -4.90 -0.62
N ILE A 405 6.17 -5.38 -1.82
CA ILE A 405 6.18 -6.80 -2.17
C ILE A 405 7.17 -7.01 -3.30
N LEU A 406 7.98 -8.06 -3.23
CA LEU A 406 8.65 -8.66 -4.37
C LEU A 406 7.81 -9.86 -4.83
N ARG A 407 6.98 -9.67 -5.87
CA ARG A 407 5.98 -10.65 -6.32
C ARG A 407 6.43 -11.45 -7.53
N ASN A 408 6.26 -12.77 -7.48
CA ASN A 408 6.62 -13.74 -8.53
C ASN A 408 5.55 -13.89 -9.65
N ALA A 409 4.69 -12.90 -9.86
CA ALA A 409 3.50 -12.95 -10.74
C ALA A 409 2.32 -13.86 -10.30
N GLY A 410 2.30 -14.39 -9.08
CA GLY A 410 1.11 -15.08 -8.56
C GLY A 410 0.85 -16.42 -9.26
N ASN A 411 -0.40 -16.72 -9.64
CA ASN A 411 -0.71 -17.94 -10.40
C ASN A 411 -0.29 -17.84 -11.87
N ASP A 412 -0.02 -16.64 -12.38
CA ASP A 412 0.48 -16.39 -13.74
C ASP A 412 1.98 -16.69 -13.91
N TRP A 413 2.68 -17.09 -12.84
CA TRP A 413 4.14 -17.24 -12.78
C TRP A 413 4.74 -18.26 -13.76
N ALA A 414 3.98 -19.26 -14.20
CA ALA A 414 4.42 -20.25 -15.19
C ALA A 414 3.80 -20.02 -16.57
N PHE A 415 3.06 -18.93 -16.76
CA PHE A 415 2.26 -18.63 -17.95
C PHE A 415 2.67 -17.30 -18.57
N GLY A 416 1.88 -16.23 -18.43
CA GLY A 416 2.14 -14.93 -19.05
C GLY A 416 3.11 -14.04 -18.26
N TYR A 417 3.30 -14.30 -16.97
CA TYR A 417 4.13 -13.52 -16.04
C TYR A 417 3.79 -12.02 -15.96
N MET A 418 2.58 -11.61 -16.33
CA MET A 418 2.22 -10.19 -16.46
C MET A 418 0.77 -9.82 -16.12
N ARG A 419 -0.18 -10.78 -16.10
CA ARG A 419 -1.63 -10.50 -16.09
C ARG A 419 -2.07 -9.56 -14.97
N ASP A 420 -1.61 -9.80 -13.75
CA ASP A 420 -2.00 -9.01 -12.59
C ASP A 420 -1.46 -7.56 -12.67
N ALA A 421 -0.14 -7.40 -12.85
CA ALA A 421 0.50 -6.09 -13.01
C ALA A 421 -0.07 -5.30 -14.20
N MET A 422 -0.33 -5.99 -15.32
CA MET A 422 -0.92 -5.43 -16.54
C MET A 422 -2.35 -4.96 -16.30
N SER A 423 -3.18 -5.76 -15.63
CA SER A 423 -4.58 -5.41 -15.32
C SER A 423 -4.66 -4.16 -14.43
N HIS A 424 -3.78 -4.06 -13.44
CA HIS A 424 -3.65 -2.86 -12.61
C HIS A 424 -3.23 -1.62 -13.42
N SER A 425 -2.21 -1.75 -14.27
CA SER A 425 -1.75 -0.67 -15.17
C SER A 425 -2.85 -0.20 -16.12
N LEU A 426 -3.66 -1.13 -16.62
CA LEU A 426 -4.72 -0.86 -17.58
C LEU A 426 -5.75 0.16 -17.06
N VAL A 427 -6.05 0.11 -15.76
CA VAL A 427 -7.11 0.91 -15.09
C VAL A 427 -6.58 1.89 -14.05
N SER A 428 -5.26 2.03 -13.88
CA SER A 428 -4.64 2.90 -12.85
C SER A 428 -4.99 4.39 -12.99
N HIS A 429 -5.35 4.84 -14.19
CA HIS A 429 -5.77 6.19 -14.52
C HIS A 429 -7.21 6.52 -14.08
N ILE A 430 -8.00 5.51 -13.70
CA ILE A 430 -9.40 5.70 -13.34
C ILE A 430 -9.48 6.20 -11.89
N LYS A 431 -10.07 7.38 -11.71
CA LYS A 431 -10.27 7.98 -10.38
C LYS A 431 -11.26 7.14 -9.56
N GLY A 432 -10.98 6.99 -8.27
CA GLY A 432 -11.83 6.23 -7.35
C GLY A 432 -11.68 4.70 -7.43
N LEU A 433 -10.76 4.17 -8.25
CA LEU A 433 -10.39 2.75 -8.24
C LEU A 433 -8.96 2.59 -7.71
N ASP A 434 -8.83 1.89 -6.59
CA ASP A 434 -7.53 1.55 -6.02
C ASP A 434 -6.81 0.51 -6.87
N THR A 435 -5.52 0.76 -7.12
CA THR A 435 -4.63 -0.10 -7.88
C THR A 435 -3.26 -0.10 -7.22
N GLN A 436 -2.57 -1.24 -7.21
CA GLN A 436 -1.18 -1.33 -6.74
C GLN A 436 -0.21 -1.05 -7.88
N ALA A 437 0.61 0.00 -7.76
CA ALA A 437 1.71 0.25 -8.68
C ALA A 437 2.72 -0.90 -8.61
N SER A 438 3.30 -1.23 -9.76
CA SER A 438 4.27 -2.31 -9.89
C SER A 438 5.35 -1.99 -10.93
N ARG A 439 6.54 -2.54 -10.73
CA ARG A 439 7.68 -2.42 -11.64
C ARG A 439 8.45 -3.75 -11.69
N PRO A 440 8.73 -4.32 -12.86
CA PRO A 440 9.51 -5.53 -12.96
C PRO A 440 11.00 -5.26 -12.60
N VAL A 441 11.62 -6.19 -11.89
CA VAL A 441 12.99 -6.13 -11.36
C VAL A 441 13.67 -7.50 -11.46
N ILE A 442 15.00 -7.53 -11.46
CA ILE A 442 15.81 -8.74 -11.28
C ILE A 442 16.15 -8.89 -9.81
N LEU A 443 15.79 -10.02 -9.19
CA LEU A 443 16.14 -10.31 -7.81
C LEU A 443 17.42 -11.17 -7.73
N PHE A 444 18.32 -10.79 -6.82
CA PHE A 444 19.40 -11.61 -6.30
C PHE A 444 19.17 -11.90 -4.82
N LEU A 445 19.34 -13.16 -4.42
CA LEU A 445 19.35 -13.58 -3.01
C LEU A 445 20.76 -14.05 -2.64
N ASP A 446 21.36 -13.42 -1.64
CA ASP A 446 22.70 -13.74 -1.12
C ASP A 446 23.75 -13.95 -2.22
N GLY A 447 23.64 -13.12 -3.25
CA GLY A 447 24.58 -13.06 -4.36
C GLY A 447 24.26 -13.95 -5.56
N GLU A 448 23.25 -14.82 -5.53
CA GLU A 448 22.84 -15.62 -6.70
C GLU A 448 21.62 -15.02 -7.40
N TYR A 449 21.63 -15.05 -8.74
CA TYR A 449 20.46 -14.68 -9.55
C TYR A 449 19.26 -15.54 -9.17
N TRP A 450 18.18 -14.88 -8.78
CA TRP A 450 16.95 -15.51 -8.34
C TRP A 450 15.80 -15.36 -9.34
N GLY A 451 15.90 -14.46 -10.32
CA GLY A 451 14.91 -14.32 -11.39
C GLY A 451 14.18 -12.98 -11.42
N VAL A 452 13.33 -12.82 -12.44
CA VAL A 452 12.38 -11.71 -12.57
C VAL A 452 11.33 -11.75 -11.45
N TYR A 453 11.06 -10.58 -10.87
CA TYR A 453 10.02 -10.30 -9.88
C TYR A 453 9.36 -8.94 -10.21
N TYR A 454 8.23 -8.64 -9.57
CA TYR A 454 7.68 -7.28 -9.53
C TYR A 454 7.89 -6.68 -8.14
N ILE A 455 8.58 -5.54 -8.05
CA ILE A 455 8.44 -4.69 -6.85
C ILE A 455 7.08 -3.98 -6.95
N ARG A 456 6.26 -4.07 -5.91
CA ARG A 456 4.86 -3.66 -5.93
C ARG A 456 4.44 -3.04 -4.60
N GLU A 457 3.53 -2.07 -4.66
CA GLU A 457 2.81 -1.61 -3.48
C GLU A 457 2.08 -2.76 -2.77
N ARG A 458 1.89 -2.65 -1.46
CA ARG A 458 1.10 -3.59 -0.67
C ARG A 458 -0.18 -2.90 -0.24
N TYR A 459 -1.34 -3.49 -0.46
CA TYR A 459 -2.51 -3.04 0.31
C TYR A 459 -2.34 -3.39 1.78
N ASP A 460 -2.43 -2.37 2.61
CA ASP A 460 -2.50 -2.35 4.06
C ASP A 460 -2.90 -0.93 4.48
N LYS A 461 -2.97 -0.67 5.79
CA LYS A 461 -3.34 0.65 6.30
C LYS A 461 -2.33 1.73 5.90
N GLU A 462 -1.06 1.35 5.74
CA GLU A 462 0.01 2.26 5.29
C GLU A 462 -0.19 2.70 3.83
N TYR A 463 -0.62 1.81 2.93
CA TYR A 463 -1.04 2.22 1.57
C TYR A 463 -2.18 3.24 1.62
N LEU A 464 -3.24 2.98 2.38
CA LEU A 464 -4.40 3.88 2.42
C LEU A 464 -4.05 5.23 3.07
N SER A 465 -3.29 5.21 4.16
CA SER A 465 -2.78 6.42 4.81
C SER A 465 -1.92 7.26 3.87
N SER A 466 -0.96 6.64 3.17
CA SER A 466 -0.05 7.37 2.27
C SER A 466 -0.75 7.95 1.03
N HIS A 467 -1.75 7.24 0.47
CA HIS A 467 -2.50 7.67 -0.72
C HIS A 467 -3.59 8.70 -0.43
N TYR A 468 -4.31 8.56 0.67
CA TYR A 468 -5.48 9.39 0.99
C TYR A 468 -5.25 10.37 2.16
N ASN A 469 -4.05 10.41 2.72
CA ASN A 469 -3.67 11.23 3.87
C ASN A 469 -4.58 10.95 5.08
N LEU A 470 -4.71 9.67 5.41
CA LEU A 470 -5.59 9.18 6.48
C LEU A 470 -4.79 8.92 7.75
N ASP A 471 -5.46 9.09 8.89
CA ASP A 471 -5.09 8.48 10.16
C ASP A 471 -5.25 6.96 10.05
N ASP A 472 -4.14 6.21 10.13
CA ASP A 472 -4.10 4.78 9.85
C ASP A 472 -4.81 3.94 10.94
N ASP A 473 -4.99 4.49 12.15
CA ASP A 473 -5.74 3.83 13.23
C ASP A 473 -7.25 3.88 13.02
N LYS A 474 -7.72 4.75 12.12
CA LYS A 474 -9.13 4.82 11.70
C LYS A 474 -9.38 4.12 10.36
N VAL A 475 -8.36 3.50 9.77
CA VAL A 475 -8.48 2.78 8.50
C VAL A 475 -8.79 1.31 8.75
N VAL A 476 -9.85 0.84 8.12
CA VAL A 476 -10.26 -0.57 8.15
C VAL A 476 -10.08 -1.16 6.76
N ILE A 477 -9.52 -2.37 6.69
CA ILE A 477 -9.56 -3.22 5.51
C ILE A 477 -10.11 -4.59 5.90
N THR A 478 -11.06 -5.11 5.13
CA THR A 478 -11.66 -6.42 5.36
C THR A 478 -11.76 -7.22 4.06
N ASP A 479 -11.53 -8.53 4.14
CA ASP A 479 -11.81 -9.45 3.05
C ASP A 479 -13.29 -9.87 3.11
N ILE A 480 -14.05 -9.53 2.07
CA ILE A 480 -15.48 -9.85 1.99
C ILE A 480 -15.60 -11.29 1.46
N ALA A 481 -15.64 -12.24 2.39
CA ALA A 481 -15.86 -13.65 2.07
C ALA A 481 -17.35 -13.97 1.93
N SER A 482 -17.70 -14.86 0.98
CA SER A 482 -19.04 -15.45 0.93
C SER A 482 -19.32 -16.28 2.19
N ALA A 483 -20.58 -16.43 2.62
CA ALA A 483 -20.91 -17.18 3.85
C ALA A 483 -20.47 -18.65 3.80
N ASN A 484 -20.30 -19.22 2.60
CA ASN A 484 -19.75 -20.57 2.40
C ASN A 484 -18.22 -20.66 2.57
N ASN A 485 -17.52 -19.52 2.62
CA ASN A 485 -16.11 -19.42 3.03
C ASN A 485 -15.93 -19.27 4.54
N ILE A 486 -17.01 -19.14 5.32
CA ILE A 486 -16.97 -19.01 6.79
C ILE A 486 -16.86 -20.40 7.47
N GLY A 487 -16.98 -21.49 6.72
CA GLY A 487 -16.72 -22.83 7.25
C GLY A 487 -16.76 -23.92 6.19
N GLY A 488 -15.59 -24.41 5.77
CA GLY A 488 -15.45 -25.69 5.08
C GLY A 488 -15.08 -25.60 3.60
N GLY A 489 -13.79 -25.78 3.31
CA GLY A 489 -13.26 -25.98 1.96
C GLY A 489 -11.74 -25.87 1.90
N PHE A 490 -11.19 -24.82 2.52
CA PHE A 490 -9.75 -24.63 2.77
C PHE A 490 -9.49 -23.91 4.11
N GLY A 491 -10.31 -24.22 5.12
CA GLY A 491 -10.21 -23.72 6.51
C GLY A 491 -9.01 -24.26 7.29
N GLY A 492 -7.83 -24.11 6.73
CA GLY A 492 -6.53 -24.39 7.34
C GLY A 492 -5.40 -23.52 6.77
N PHE A 493 -5.64 -22.78 5.69
CA PHE A 493 -4.69 -21.83 5.13
C PHE A 493 -5.20 -20.44 5.48
N GLY A 494 -4.62 -19.85 6.52
CA GLY A 494 -4.81 -18.44 6.86
C GLY A 494 -4.50 -17.58 5.64
N GLY A 495 -5.53 -17.32 4.83
CA GLY A 495 -5.61 -16.11 4.04
C GLY A 495 -5.63 -15.01 5.06
N GLY A 496 -4.44 -14.58 5.48
CA GLY A 496 -4.31 -13.43 6.35
C GLY A 496 -5.07 -12.33 5.65
N ALA A 497 -6.05 -11.76 6.37
CA ALA A 497 -6.68 -10.53 5.98
C ALA A 497 -5.63 -9.58 5.43
N VAL A 498 -6.02 -8.66 4.56
CA VAL A 498 -5.16 -7.52 4.25
C VAL A 498 -4.87 -6.78 5.57
N GLY A 499 -3.75 -7.12 6.25
CA GLY A 499 -3.48 -6.71 7.64
C GLY A 499 -3.17 -7.84 8.62
N GLY A 500 -3.60 -9.09 8.38
CA GLY A 500 -3.25 -10.25 9.21
C GLY A 500 -4.13 -10.51 10.44
N GLU A 501 -5.35 -9.98 10.49
CA GLU A 501 -6.26 -10.12 11.64
C GLU A 501 -7.48 -11.02 11.35
N SER A 502 -8.00 -11.66 12.41
CA SER A 502 -9.22 -12.49 12.44
C SER A 502 -10.45 -11.79 11.84
N PRO A 503 -11.59 -12.48 11.59
CA PRO A 503 -12.81 -11.81 11.09
C PRO A 503 -13.18 -10.65 12.01
N SER A 504 -12.91 -9.43 11.54
CA SER A 504 -12.96 -8.24 12.37
C SER A 504 -14.40 -7.84 12.64
N GLU A 505 -14.62 -7.10 13.73
CA GLU A 505 -15.90 -6.43 14.04
C GLU A 505 -16.43 -5.66 12.81
N ASP A 506 -15.53 -5.23 11.92
CA ASP A 506 -15.85 -4.56 10.67
C ASP A 506 -16.52 -5.43 9.60
N LEU A 507 -16.16 -6.71 9.48
CA LEU A 507 -16.87 -7.62 8.57
C LEU A 507 -18.31 -7.82 9.08
N THR A 508 -18.49 -7.88 10.40
CA THR A 508 -19.82 -7.89 11.01
C THR A 508 -20.57 -6.58 10.74
N ALA A 509 -19.91 -5.43 10.86
CA ALA A 509 -20.50 -4.12 10.53
C ALA A 509 -20.95 -4.06 9.06
N PHE A 510 -20.09 -4.43 8.10
CA PHE A 510 -20.44 -4.51 6.68
C PHE A 510 -21.65 -5.42 6.43
N ASN A 511 -21.63 -6.62 7.01
CA ASN A 511 -22.73 -7.58 6.84
C ASN A 511 -24.04 -7.04 7.40
N ASN A 512 -24.03 -6.36 8.55
CA ASN A 512 -25.23 -5.81 9.15
C ASN A 512 -25.76 -4.60 8.39
N GLU A 513 -24.88 -3.65 8.09
CA GLU A 513 -25.25 -2.36 7.49
C GLU A 513 -25.63 -2.47 6.02
N VAL A 514 -25.06 -3.44 5.28
CA VAL A 514 -25.26 -3.58 3.82
C VAL A 514 -26.04 -4.86 3.51
N ILE A 515 -25.48 -6.03 3.81
CA ILE A 515 -26.00 -7.32 3.33
C ILE A 515 -27.35 -7.66 3.99
N ASN A 516 -27.41 -7.64 5.32
CA ASN A 516 -28.61 -7.97 6.08
C ASN A 516 -29.71 -6.91 5.90
N TYR A 517 -29.32 -5.64 5.75
CA TYR A 517 -30.24 -4.57 5.39
C TYR A 517 -30.91 -4.85 4.03
N LEU A 518 -30.14 -5.22 3.01
CA LEU A 518 -30.67 -5.57 1.68
C LEU A 518 -31.46 -6.89 1.64
N LYS A 519 -31.17 -7.83 2.53
CA LYS A 519 -32.01 -9.04 2.70
C LYS A 519 -33.39 -8.72 3.28
N SER A 520 -33.50 -7.64 4.06
CA SER A 520 -34.73 -7.24 4.75
C SER A 520 -35.49 -6.11 4.05
N ASN A 521 -34.84 -5.36 3.16
CA ASN A 521 -35.40 -4.18 2.49
C ASN A 521 -35.21 -4.27 0.97
N SER A 522 -36.28 -4.01 0.22
CA SER A 522 -36.22 -4.07 -1.25
C SER A 522 -35.43 -2.88 -1.82
N ILE A 523 -34.40 -3.18 -2.61
CA ILE A 523 -33.55 -2.20 -3.29
C ILE A 523 -34.27 -1.42 -4.41
N THR A 524 -35.46 -1.88 -4.82
CA THR A 524 -36.33 -1.15 -5.74
C THR A 524 -37.04 0.04 -5.09
N GLN A 525 -36.98 0.17 -3.76
CA GLN A 525 -37.48 1.35 -3.04
C GLN A 525 -36.38 2.42 -2.99
N GLN A 526 -36.74 3.67 -3.30
CA GLN A 526 -35.76 4.76 -3.33
C GLN A 526 -35.07 4.96 -1.97
N SER A 527 -35.83 4.88 -0.87
CA SER A 527 -35.27 5.03 0.49
C SER A 527 -34.20 3.98 0.82
N THR A 528 -34.36 2.73 0.36
CA THR A 528 -33.35 1.68 0.51
C THR A 528 -32.08 2.05 -0.25
N TYR A 529 -32.21 2.54 -1.48
CA TYR A 529 -31.05 2.92 -2.29
C TYR A 529 -30.33 4.16 -1.74
N GLU A 530 -31.07 5.17 -1.28
CA GLU A 530 -30.51 6.33 -0.58
C GLU A 530 -29.72 5.91 0.67
N TYR A 531 -30.27 5.00 1.48
CA TYR A 531 -29.54 4.46 2.63
C TYR A 531 -28.26 3.75 2.19
N ILE A 532 -28.30 2.90 1.16
CA ILE A 532 -27.10 2.20 0.68
C ILE A 532 -26.03 3.17 0.15
N LYS A 533 -26.41 4.28 -0.49
CA LYS A 533 -25.47 5.32 -0.92
C LYS A 533 -24.68 5.95 0.24
N THR A 534 -25.23 5.94 1.46
CA THR A 534 -24.52 6.37 2.67
C THR A 534 -23.53 5.34 3.21
N LYS A 535 -23.62 4.07 2.75
CA LYS A 535 -22.81 2.95 3.26
C LYS A 535 -21.71 2.53 2.31
N ILE A 536 -21.95 2.59 1.00
CA ILE A 536 -21.00 2.16 -0.01
C ILE A 536 -20.76 3.28 -1.03
N ASP A 537 -19.52 3.40 -1.49
CA ASP A 537 -19.20 4.24 -2.64
C ASP A 537 -19.66 3.51 -3.92
N ILE A 538 -20.84 3.91 -4.42
CA ILE A 538 -21.48 3.28 -5.59
C ILE A 538 -20.61 3.37 -6.84
N ASP A 539 -19.92 4.50 -7.05
CA ASP A 539 -19.15 4.71 -8.26
C ASP A 539 -17.89 3.84 -8.25
N ASN A 540 -17.19 3.77 -7.10
CA ASN A 540 -16.10 2.81 -6.87
C ASN A 540 -16.57 1.36 -7.07
N TYR A 541 -17.71 0.97 -6.49
CA TYR A 541 -18.22 -0.39 -6.62
C TYR A 541 -18.55 -0.75 -8.07
N ILE A 542 -19.17 0.17 -8.81
CA ILE A 542 -19.50 -0.02 -10.22
C ILE A 542 -18.22 -0.21 -11.04
N ILE A 543 -17.23 0.70 -10.92
CA ILE A 543 -16.02 0.59 -11.74
C ILE A 543 -15.18 -0.64 -11.40
N TYR A 544 -15.15 -1.04 -10.12
CA TYR A 544 -14.53 -2.29 -9.68
C TYR A 544 -15.16 -3.51 -10.38
N ASN A 545 -16.49 -3.62 -10.38
CA ASN A 545 -17.19 -4.72 -11.08
C ASN A 545 -16.97 -4.66 -12.60
N VAL A 546 -17.00 -3.46 -13.20
CA VAL A 546 -16.74 -3.26 -14.64
C VAL A 546 -15.35 -3.78 -15.02
N ALA A 547 -14.32 -3.48 -14.22
CA ALA A 547 -12.95 -3.96 -14.43
C ALA A 547 -12.86 -5.49 -14.36
N GLU A 548 -13.34 -6.10 -13.26
CA GLU A 548 -13.30 -7.56 -13.05
C GLU A 548 -14.04 -8.33 -14.16
N ILE A 549 -15.22 -7.85 -14.55
CA ILE A 549 -16.02 -8.44 -15.63
C ILE A 549 -15.30 -8.31 -16.98
N PHE A 550 -14.71 -7.16 -17.28
CA PHE A 550 -13.96 -6.96 -18.52
C PHE A 550 -12.73 -7.89 -18.58
N PHE A 551 -11.93 -7.93 -17.52
CA PHE A 551 -10.76 -8.81 -17.41
C PHE A 551 -11.14 -10.29 -17.54
N GLY A 552 -12.40 -10.62 -17.22
CA GLY A 552 -12.89 -11.98 -17.24
C GLY A 552 -12.31 -12.80 -16.10
N ASN A 553 -12.11 -12.18 -14.94
CA ASN A 553 -11.58 -12.85 -13.75
C ASN A 553 -12.59 -13.89 -13.25
N THR A 554 -12.17 -15.16 -13.20
CA THR A 554 -13.02 -16.28 -12.75
C THR A 554 -12.69 -16.76 -11.34
N ASP A 555 -11.79 -16.09 -10.61
CA ASP A 555 -11.60 -16.36 -9.17
C ASP A 555 -12.41 -15.39 -8.29
N TRP A 556 -12.84 -14.27 -8.86
CA TRP A 556 -13.81 -13.32 -8.31
C TRP A 556 -15.26 -13.70 -8.73
N PRO A 557 -16.38 -13.38 -8.05
CA PRO A 557 -16.55 -12.53 -6.85
C PRO A 557 -16.53 -13.26 -5.51
N GLY A 558 -16.29 -14.56 -5.48
CA GLY A 558 -16.29 -15.38 -4.26
C GLY A 558 -14.93 -15.45 -3.56
N ASN A 559 -13.86 -15.09 -4.29
CA ASN A 559 -12.51 -14.89 -3.80
C ASN A 559 -12.00 -13.51 -4.20
N ASN A 560 -10.87 -13.09 -3.61
CA ASN A 560 -10.14 -11.88 -3.99
C ASN A 560 -10.97 -10.58 -3.90
N VAL A 561 -11.92 -10.54 -2.98
CA VAL A 561 -12.73 -9.35 -2.68
C VAL A 561 -12.25 -8.75 -1.36
N SER A 562 -11.64 -7.57 -1.45
CA SER A 562 -11.29 -6.75 -0.27
C SER A 562 -11.98 -5.41 -0.37
N ALA A 563 -12.44 -4.89 0.77
CA ALA A 563 -12.97 -3.55 0.88
C ALA A 563 -12.37 -2.80 2.07
N TRP A 564 -12.36 -1.49 1.98
CA TRP A 564 -11.87 -0.60 3.02
C TRP A 564 -12.84 0.54 3.32
N ARG A 565 -12.72 1.12 4.50
CA ARG A 565 -13.38 2.37 4.88
C ARG A 565 -12.52 3.14 5.88
N TYR A 566 -12.78 4.44 6.01
CA TYR A 566 -12.31 5.27 7.10
C TYR A 566 -13.41 5.35 8.17
N ILE A 567 -13.07 5.16 9.44
CA ILE A 567 -13.99 5.32 10.57
C ILE A 567 -14.05 6.80 10.94
N THR A 568 -15.22 7.42 10.75
CA THR A 568 -15.49 8.81 11.13
C THR A 568 -15.74 8.93 12.63
N ASP A 569 -15.49 10.09 13.23
CA ASP A 569 -15.55 10.29 14.69
C ASP A 569 -16.93 9.99 15.30
N ASP A 570 -18.00 10.17 14.54
CA ASP A 570 -19.38 9.88 14.92
C ASP A 570 -19.94 8.60 14.27
N GLY A 571 -19.12 7.89 13.50
CA GLY A 571 -19.50 6.72 12.71
C GLY A 571 -20.55 6.99 11.62
N GLN A 572 -20.76 8.24 11.21
CA GLN A 572 -21.72 8.63 10.18
C GLN A 572 -21.06 8.93 8.82
N TYR A 573 -21.89 9.01 7.78
CA TYR A 573 -21.50 9.41 6.44
C TYR A 573 -21.40 10.94 6.33
N HIS A 574 -20.24 11.43 5.89
CA HIS A 574 -19.95 12.86 5.72
C HIS A 574 -19.67 13.18 4.24
N PRO A 575 -20.70 13.54 3.43
CA PRO A 575 -20.55 13.78 1.99
C PRO A 575 -19.60 14.93 1.62
N GLU A 576 -19.37 15.85 2.55
CA GLU A 576 -18.47 16.99 2.41
C GLU A 576 -17.00 16.64 2.70
N ALA A 577 -16.74 15.47 3.29
CA ALA A 577 -15.39 15.04 3.60
C ALA A 577 -14.57 14.77 2.31
N PRO A 578 -13.23 14.93 2.35
CA PRO A 578 -12.38 14.52 1.24
C PRO A 578 -12.61 13.06 0.84
N TYR A 579 -12.39 12.75 -0.43
CA TYR A 579 -12.58 11.40 -0.95
C TYR A 579 -11.78 10.37 -0.13
N GLY A 580 -12.45 9.31 0.32
CA GLY A 580 -11.86 8.29 1.19
C GLY A 580 -12.07 8.52 2.70
N GLN A 581 -12.48 9.71 3.13
CA GLN A 581 -12.66 10.09 4.55
C GLN A 581 -14.12 10.15 5.01
N ASP A 582 -15.05 9.82 4.12
CA ASP A 582 -16.50 10.03 4.29
C ASP A 582 -17.23 8.91 5.04
N GLY A 583 -16.56 7.86 5.50
CA GLY A 583 -17.21 6.74 6.20
C GLY A 583 -17.71 5.59 5.32
N ARG A 584 -17.66 5.72 3.98
CA ARG A 584 -18.18 4.70 3.05
C ARG A 584 -17.19 3.57 2.75
N TRP A 585 -17.73 2.39 2.51
CA TRP A 585 -17.00 1.22 2.01
C TRP A 585 -16.61 1.36 0.54
N ARG A 586 -15.36 0.97 0.22
CA ARG A 586 -14.74 0.99 -1.11
C ARG A 586 -13.99 -0.30 -1.39
N TRP A 587 -14.05 -0.80 -2.62
CA TRP A 587 -13.40 -2.04 -3.05
C TRP A 587 -12.01 -1.77 -3.61
N LEU A 588 -11.11 -2.69 -3.27
CA LEU A 588 -9.73 -2.74 -3.77
C LEU A 588 -9.66 -3.76 -4.91
N LEU A 589 -9.16 -3.35 -6.09
CA LEU A 589 -8.84 -4.30 -7.15
C LEU A 589 -7.66 -5.15 -6.71
N LYS A 590 -7.79 -6.48 -6.61
CA LYS A 590 -6.79 -7.36 -5.99
C LYS A 590 -6.70 -8.69 -6.73
N ASP A 591 -5.47 -9.17 -6.94
CA ASP A 591 -5.17 -10.54 -7.39
C ASP A 591 -5.94 -10.93 -8.67
N THR A 592 -5.59 -10.21 -9.75
CA THR A 592 -6.32 -10.24 -11.04
C THR A 592 -5.72 -11.19 -12.07
N ASP A 593 -4.78 -12.06 -11.66
CA ASP A 593 -4.06 -12.98 -12.55
C ASP A 593 -4.97 -14.00 -13.25
N PHE A 594 -6.14 -14.32 -12.70
CA PHE A 594 -7.15 -15.17 -13.35
C PHE A 594 -7.91 -14.48 -14.50
N GLY A 595 -7.62 -13.21 -14.77
CA GLY A 595 -8.10 -12.49 -15.95
C GLY A 595 -7.38 -12.88 -17.24
N PHE A 596 -7.82 -12.29 -18.36
CA PHE A 596 -7.17 -12.39 -19.67
C PHE A 596 -6.86 -13.83 -20.12
N GLY A 597 -7.79 -14.74 -19.82
CA GLY A 597 -7.75 -16.11 -20.33
C GLY A 597 -6.72 -17.03 -19.68
N LEU A 598 -6.29 -16.77 -18.43
CA LEU A 598 -5.46 -17.72 -17.69
C LEU A 598 -6.10 -19.13 -17.69
N TYR A 599 -5.27 -20.17 -17.70
CA TYR A 599 -5.69 -21.58 -17.86
C TYR A 599 -6.53 -21.87 -19.10
N GLY A 600 -6.41 -21.03 -20.14
CA GLY A 600 -7.12 -21.21 -21.41
C GLY A 600 -8.59 -20.80 -21.36
N LYS A 601 -9.01 -19.99 -20.36
CA LYS A 601 -10.36 -19.42 -20.33
C LYS A 601 -10.62 -18.61 -21.60
N SER A 602 -11.81 -18.81 -22.18
CA SER A 602 -12.20 -18.18 -23.45
C SER A 602 -12.60 -16.72 -23.23
N TRP A 603 -12.25 -15.85 -24.19
CA TRP A 603 -12.76 -14.48 -24.25
C TRP A 603 -14.27 -14.37 -24.47
N THR A 604 -14.92 -15.48 -24.83
CA THR A 604 -16.39 -15.62 -24.93
C THR A 604 -17.04 -16.02 -23.60
N HIS A 605 -16.28 -16.19 -22.52
CA HIS A 605 -16.86 -16.47 -21.20
C HIS A 605 -17.70 -15.28 -20.73
N ASP A 606 -19.00 -15.49 -20.47
CA ASP A 606 -19.92 -14.44 -20.02
C ASP A 606 -19.73 -14.14 -18.53
N THR A 607 -18.69 -13.36 -18.24
CA THR A 607 -18.34 -12.97 -16.86
C THR A 607 -19.40 -12.07 -16.23
N LEU A 608 -20.29 -11.44 -17.01
CA LEU A 608 -21.40 -10.67 -16.46
C LEU A 608 -22.46 -11.62 -15.87
N GLN A 609 -22.88 -12.65 -16.62
CA GLN A 609 -23.78 -13.68 -16.08
C GLN A 609 -23.14 -14.45 -14.91
N TYR A 610 -21.83 -14.68 -14.99
CA TYR A 610 -21.05 -15.27 -13.90
C TYR A 610 -21.14 -14.44 -12.62
N ALA A 611 -20.89 -13.12 -12.72
CA ALA A 611 -20.91 -12.18 -11.61
C ALA A 611 -22.31 -11.98 -10.99
N THR A 612 -23.38 -12.21 -11.76
CA THR A 612 -24.75 -12.12 -11.26
C THR A 612 -25.30 -13.46 -10.76
N GLY A 613 -24.56 -14.55 -10.93
CA GLY A 613 -24.98 -15.90 -10.55
C GLY A 613 -26.03 -16.51 -11.48
N ASP A 614 -26.14 -16.02 -12.72
CA ASP A 614 -27.05 -16.58 -13.73
C ASP A 614 -26.53 -17.91 -14.29
N ILE A 615 -25.20 -18.06 -14.31
CA ILE A 615 -24.51 -19.32 -14.55
C ILE A 615 -23.81 -19.74 -13.26
N VAL A 616 -23.67 -21.05 -13.02
CA VAL A 616 -22.95 -21.59 -11.86
C VAL A 616 -21.69 -22.27 -12.36
N GLU A 617 -20.52 -21.74 -12.02
CA GLU A 617 -19.23 -22.24 -12.46
C GLU A 617 -18.19 -22.15 -11.33
N GLY A 618 -17.86 -23.30 -10.74
CA GLY A 618 -16.97 -23.34 -9.59
C GLY A 618 -17.60 -22.75 -8.32
N TRP A 619 -16.78 -22.61 -7.27
CA TRP A 619 -17.24 -22.10 -5.98
C TRP A 619 -17.23 -20.57 -5.90
N SER A 620 -16.40 -19.93 -6.72
CA SER A 620 -16.15 -18.49 -6.71
C SER A 620 -17.32 -17.64 -7.19
N ASN A 621 -18.47 -18.21 -7.58
CA ASN A 621 -19.69 -17.43 -7.87
C ASN A 621 -20.94 -17.93 -7.15
N SER A 622 -20.77 -18.40 -5.91
CA SER A 622 -21.88 -18.82 -5.05
C SER A 622 -22.99 -17.75 -4.93
N GLN A 623 -24.19 -18.18 -4.50
CA GLN A 623 -25.32 -17.26 -4.34
C GLN A 623 -25.03 -16.14 -3.33
N ASP A 624 -24.20 -16.37 -2.32
CA ASP A 624 -23.82 -15.32 -1.38
C ASP A 624 -22.79 -14.36 -1.98
N ALA A 625 -21.82 -14.87 -2.73
CA ALA A 625 -20.80 -14.05 -3.39
C ALA A 625 -21.41 -13.06 -4.39
N THR A 626 -22.41 -13.50 -5.14
CA THR A 626 -23.07 -12.69 -6.18
C THR A 626 -24.22 -11.83 -5.63
N PHE A 627 -24.58 -11.96 -4.34
CA PHE A 627 -25.77 -11.35 -3.76
C PHE A 627 -25.80 -9.83 -3.90
N LEU A 628 -24.73 -9.13 -3.50
CA LEU A 628 -24.72 -7.67 -3.49
C LEU A 628 -24.90 -7.11 -4.90
N PHE A 629 -24.07 -7.56 -5.85
CA PHE A 629 -24.10 -7.06 -7.22
C PHE A 629 -25.44 -7.35 -7.92
N ARG A 630 -25.93 -8.59 -7.86
CA ARG A 630 -27.22 -8.94 -8.49
C ARG A 630 -28.41 -8.22 -7.85
N THR A 631 -28.32 -7.88 -6.57
CA THR A 631 -29.36 -7.13 -5.86
C THR A 631 -29.35 -5.68 -6.32
N LEU A 632 -28.20 -5.01 -6.30
CA LEU A 632 -28.08 -3.61 -6.74
C LEU A 632 -28.54 -3.40 -8.19
N LEU A 633 -28.28 -4.36 -9.09
CA LEU A 633 -28.77 -4.32 -10.48
C LEU A 633 -30.30 -4.31 -10.62
N GLN A 634 -31.07 -4.63 -9.58
CA GLN A 634 -32.53 -4.53 -9.62
C GLN A 634 -32.99 -3.07 -9.53
N ASN A 635 -32.23 -2.20 -8.87
CA ASN A 635 -32.49 -0.76 -8.85
C ASN A 635 -32.15 -0.13 -10.21
N GLU A 636 -33.06 0.68 -10.75
CA GLU A 636 -32.92 1.26 -12.08
C GLU A 636 -31.79 2.30 -12.16
N GLU A 637 -31.62 3.14 -11.15
CA GLU A 637 -30.55 4.15 -11.12
C GLU A 637 -29.18 3.46 -11.11
N PHE A 638 -28.97 2.50 -10.21
CA PHE A 638 -27.73 1.73 -10.15
C PHE A 638 -27.45 0.99 -11.47
N ARG A 639 -28.46 0.30 -12.02
CA ARG A 639 -28.32 -0.47 -13.27
C ARG A 639 -27.96 0.44 -14.45
N ASN A 640 -28.59 1.60 -14.58
CA ASN A 640 -28.27 2.55 -15.64
C ASN A 640 -26.85 3.11 -15.47
N LYS A 641 -26.44 3.46 -14.25
CA LYS A 641 -25.06 3.87 -13.94
C LYS A 641 -24.05 2.78 -14.29
N PHE A 642 -24.32 1.52 -13.95
CA PHE A 642 -23.47 0.39 -14.29
C PHE A 642 -23.31 0.22 -15.80
N ILE A 643 -24.42 0.22 -16.55
CA ILE A 643 -24.40 0.07 -18.01
C ILE A 643 -23.64 1.23 -18.67
N ASN A 644 -23.88 2.46 -18.22
CA ASN A 644 -23.20 3.65 -18.74
C ASN A 644 -21.71 3.65 -18.40
N CYS A 645 -21.32 3.32 -17.17
CA CYS A 645 -19.91 3.20 -16.81
C CYS A 645 -19.21 2.13 -17.66
N PHE A 646 -19.86 0.97 -17.89
CA PHE A 646 -19.30 -0.04 -18.78
C PHE A 646 -19.13 0.49 -20.22
N ALA A 647 -20.12 1.22 -20.75
CA ALA A 647 -20.04 1.85 -22.06
C ALA A 647 -18.92 2.91 -22.12
N ASP A 648 -18.78 3.73 -21.08
CA ASP A 648 -17.71 4.74 -20.96
C ASP A 648 -16.34 4.06 -21.07
N GLN A 649 -16.10 2.98 -20.33
CA GLN A 649 -14.83 2.25 -20.36
C GLN A 649 -14.60 1.51 -21.68
N LEU A 650 -15.64 0.96 -22.32
CA LEU A 650 -15.54 0.34 -23.66
C LEU A 650 -15.18 1.33 -24.77
N ASN A 651 -15.44 2.63 -24.57
CA ASN A 651 -15.03 3.68 -25.51
C ASN A 651 -13.70 4.35 -25.13
N THR A 652 -13.12 4.03 -23.98
CA THR A 652 -11.88 4.65 -23.47
C THR A 652 -10.85 3.60 -23.05
N SER A 653 -10.89 3.14 -21.80
CA SER A 653 -9.93 2.22 -21.18
C SER A 653 -9.80 0.88 -21.91
N PHE A 654 -10.91 0.35 -22.40
CA PHE A 654 -11.03 -1.02 -22.91
C PHE A 654 -11.14 -1.12 -24.42
N VAL A 655 -10.71 -0.06 -25.13
CA VAL A 655 -10.54 -0.12 -26.58
C VAL A 655 -9.47 -1.15 -26.94
N SER A 656 -9.78 -2.07 -27.86
CA SER A 656 -8.92 -3.23 -28.19
C SER A 656 -7.47 -2.85 -28.44
N ASP A 657 -7.23 -1.83 -29.28
CA ASP A 657 -5.87 -1.39 -29.63
C ASP A 657 -5.10 -0.90 -28.40
N ARG A 658 -5.75 -0.18 -27.49
CA ARG A 658 -5.13 0.27 -26.24
C ARG A 658 -4.72 -0.92 -25.36
N VAL A 659 -5.62 -1.87 -25.16
CA VAL A 659 -5.35 -3.04 -24.32
C VAL A 659 -4.23 -3.90 -24.92
N ILE A 660 -4.24 -4.11 -26.25
CA ILE A 660 -3.18 -4.85 -26.96
C ILE A 660 -1.83 -4.12 -26.87
N ASN A 661 -1.81 -2.79 -26.96
CA ASN A 661 -0.59 -2.00 -26.82
C ASN A 661 0.01 -2.17 -25.43
N ILE A 662 -0.81 -2.09 -24.37
CA ILE A 662 -0.35 -2.32 -22.99
C ILE A 662 0.21 -3.74 -22.81
N ILE A 663 -0.48 -4.77 -23.33
CA ILE A 663 0.06 -6.15 -23.32
C ILE A 663 1.41 -6.22 -24.03
N SER A 664 1.55 -5.53 -25.17
CA SER A 664 2.79 -5.52 -25.96
C SER A 664 3.94 -4.76 -25.26
N GLU A 665 3.63 -3.73 -24.47
CA GLU A 665 4.61 -3.04 -23.63
C GLU A 665 5.18 -3.96 -22.56
N PHE A 666 4.31 -4.71 -21.85
CA PHE A 666 4.75 -5.72 -20.88
C PHE A 666 5.54 -6.85 -21.55
N GLU A 667 5.10 -7.35 -22.70
CA GLU A 667 5.83 -8.34 -23.49
C GLU A 667 7.25 -7.85 -23.83
N SER A 668 7.37 -6.62 -24.35
CA SER A 668 8.67 -6.04 -24.72
C SER A 668 9.60 -5.81 -23.52
N THR A 669 9.01 -5.52 -22.35
CA THR A 669 9.76 -5.29 -21.11
C THR A 669 10.31 -6.58 -20.52
N LEU A 670 9.55 -7.68 -20.61
CA LEU A 670 9.93 -8.96 -20.01
C LEU A 670 10.80 -9.82 -20.92
N ALA A 671 10.53 -9.82 -22.24
CA ALA A 671 11.16 -10.73 -23.19
C ALA A 671 12.70 -10.83 -23.11
N PRO A 672 13.47 -9.72 -22.92
CA PRO A 672 14.93 -9.80 -22.80
C PRO A 672 15.41 -10.65 -21.61
N GLU A 673 14.62 -10.73 -20.55
CA GLU A 673 15.01 -11.32 -19.26
C GLU A 673 14.59 -12.79 -19.13
N LEU A 674 13.62 -13.22 -19.95
CA LEU A 674 12.97 -14.52 -19.78
C LEU A 674 13.90 -15.71 -20.01
N LEU A 675 14.94 -15.58 -20.85
CA LEU A 675 15.88 -16.67 -21.06
C LEU A 675 16.65 -17.00 -19.77
N GLU A 676 17.18 -15.99 -19.08
CA GLU A 676 17.89 -16.21 -17.81
C GLU A 676 16.92 -16.61 -16.69
N HIS A 677 15.71 -16.01 -16.66
CA HIS A 677 14.65 -16.43 -15.76
C HIS A 677 14.30 -17.92 -15.92
N THR A 678 14.09 -18.42 -17.14
CA THR A 678 13.73 -19.84 -17.37
C THR A 678 14.89 -20.79 -17.18
N ASN A 679 16.13 -20.33 -17.36
CA ASN A 679 17.30 -21.08 -16.95
C ASN A 679 17.32 -21.30 -15.44
N ARG A 680 16.91 -20.30 -14.64
CA ARG A 680 16.77 -20.46 -13.19
C ARG A 680 15.51 -21.23 -12.78
N TRP A 681 14.39 -20.99 -13.46
CA TRP A 681 13.05 -21.53 -13.18
C TRP A 681 12.43 -22.16 -14.44
N PRO A 682 12.74 -23.44 -14.75
CA PRO A 682 12.29 -24.10 -15.97
C PRO A 682 10.83 -24.59 -15.88
N PHE A 683 9.91 -23.65 -15.72
CA PHE A 683 8.45 -23.86 -15.67
C PHE A 683 7.74 -23.12 -16.81
N LEU A 684 8.26 -21.98 -17.22
CA LEU A 684 7.82 -21.22 -18.39
C LEU A 684 8.61 -21.70 -19.62
N LYS A 685 7.90 -21.99 -20.73
CA LYS A 685 8.51 -22.49 -21.97
C LYS A 685 8.70 -21.37 -22.99
N LEU A 686 9.89 -21.23 -23.56
CA LEU A 686 10.16 -20.27 -24.63
C LEU A 686 10.08 -20.96 -26.00
N ASN A 687 9.90 -20.21 -27.09
CA ASN A 687 9.85 -20.76 -28.45
C ASN A 687 11.10 -21.61 -28.80
N ALA A 688 12.27 -21.22 -28.28
CA ALA A 688 13.52 -21.96 -28.48
C ALA A 688 13.55 -23.32 -27.76
N ASP A 689 12.69 -23.55 -26.76
CA ASP A 689 12.57 -24.82 -26.04
C ASP A 689 11.59 -25.81 -26.72
N ALA A 690 10.79 -25.36 -27.70
CA ALA A 690 9.76 -26.19 -28.35
C ALA A 690 10.34 -27.30 -29.24
N ASP A 691 11.62 -27.19 -29.61
CA ASP A 691 12.36 -28.19 -30.39
C ASP A 691 13.14 -29.20 -29.51
N ASP A 692 13.21 -29.00 -28.19
CA ASP A 692 13.91 -29.93 -27.27
C ASP A 692 12.98 -31.05 -26.81
N ASN A 693 12.68 -31.96 -27.73
CA ASN A 693 12.03 -33.24 -27.44
C ASN A 693 13.05 -34.27 -26.92
N THR A 694 13.99 -33.87 -26.05
CA THR A 694 14.84 -34.83 -25.34
C THR A 694 14.10 -35.35 -24.13
N ASN A 695 13.62 -36.60 -24.26
CA ASN A 695 13.33 -37.46 -23.12
C ASN A 695 14.56 -37.49 -22.20
N GLN A 696 14.59 -36.68 -21.15
CA GLN A 696 15.55 -36.89 -20.06
C GLN A 696 15.10 -38.13 -19.27
N PRO A 697 15.96 -39.14 -19.13
CA PRO A 697 15.62 -40.34 -18.39
C PRO A 697 15.51 -40.01 -16.90
N ASN A 698 14.39 -40.40 -16.31
CA ASN A 698 14.13 -40.39 -14.88
C ASN A 698 15.28 -41.12 -14.14
N PRO A 699 16.00 -40.48 -13.21
CA PRO A 699 17.04 -41.17 -12.45
C PRO A 699 16.42 -42.15 -11.46
N GLY A 700 16.38 -43.43 -11.85
CA GLY A 700 16.50 -44.60 -10.98
C GLY A 700 15.45 -44.78 -9.87
N ASN A 701 14.39 -45.51 -10.17
CA ASN A 701 13.70 -46.34 -9.17
C ASN A 701 14.12 -47.80 -9.42
N PRO A 702 14.85 -48.48 -8.52
CA PRO A 702 15.24 -49.86 -8.74
C PRO A 702 14.06 -50.78 -8.44
N GLY A 703 13.49 -51.32 -9.51
CA GLY A 703 12.53 -52.42 -9.44
C GLY A 703 11.16 -52.02 -9.95
N ASP A 704 10.92 -52.23 -11.24
CA ASP A 704 9.87 -53.20 -11.55
C ASP A 704 10.11 -53.82 -12.93
N ASN A 705 10.05 -55.14 -12.95
CA ASN A 705 10.31 -55.95 -14.13
C ASN A 705 9.02 -56.10 -14.93
N GLY A 706 9.00 -55.51 -16.11
CA GLY A 706 8.46 -56.16 -17.30
C GLY A 706 6.94 -56.15 -17.50
N TRP A 707 6.62 -56.12 -18.79
CA TRP A 707 5.40 -56.62 -19.44
C TRP A 707 4.33 -55.58 -19.80
N ASN A 708 4.44 -55.12 -21.05
CA ASN A 708 3.31 -54.68 -21.87
C ASN A 708 2.87 -55.89 -22.72
N PRO A 709 1.56 -56.10 -22.94
CA PRO A 709 1.08 -55.84 -24.29
C PRO A 709 -0.30 -55.19 -24.33
N GLY A 710 -0.50 -54.40 -25.38
CA GLY A 710 -1.73 -53.68 -25.66
C GLY A 710 -2.88 -54.56 -26.13
N GLY A 711 -4.04 -53.92 -26.25
CA GLY A 711 -5.25 -54.52 -26.80
C GLY A 711 -6.41 -53.55 -26.74
N ASN A 712 -6.85 -53.11 -27.92
CA ASN A 712 -8.04 -52.32 -28.20
C ASN A 712 -9.34 -53.08 -27.84
N TRP A 713 -10.52 -52.52 -28.19
CA TRP A 713 -11.91 -52.98 -27.99
C TRP A 713 -12.56 -52.44 -26.69
N GLY A 714 -13.61 -51.61 -26.68
CA GLY A 714 -14.77 -51.50 -27.57
C GLY A 714 -15.93 -52.30 -26.97
N GLY A 715 -16.96 -51.64 -26.43
CA GLY A 715 -18.20 -52.33 -26.05
C GLY A 715 -19.00 -51.71 -24.89
N ASP A 716 -20.14 -51.15 -25.26
CA ASP A 716 -21.32 -50.79 -24.49
C ASP A 716 -21.83 -51.91 -23.54
N PHE A 717 -22.50 -51.56 -22.43
CA PHE A 717 -23.69 -52.22 -21.82
C PHE A 717 -23.93 -51.75 -20.38
N GLY A 718 -25.14 -51.24 -20.12
CA GLY A 718 -25.63 -50.86 -18.79
C GLY A 718 -26.27 -52.00 -17.98
N GLY A 719 -26.63 -51.70 -16.72
CA GLY A 719 -27.52 -52.56 -15.92
C GLY A 719 -27.40 -52.47 -14.38
N ASN A 720 -28.03 -51.45 -13.79
CA ASN A 720 -29.01 -51.49 -12.67
C ASN A 720 -28.83 -52.29 -11.34
N TRP A 721 -29.06 -51.53 -10.25
CA TRP A 721 -29.62 -51.81 -8.90
C TRP A 721 -28.87 -52.63 -7.82
N GLY A 722 -28.68 -51.98 -6.66
CA GLY A 722 -29.00 -52.61 -5.37
C GLY A 722 -28.17 -52.21 -4.13
N GLY A 723 -28.62 -51.19 -3.37
CA GLY A 723 -28.82 -51.31 -1.91
C GLY A 723 -27.70 -50.97 -0.91
N ASP A 724 -28.03 -49.96 -0.08
CA ASP A 724 -27.68 -49.74 1.35
C ASP A 724 -26.36 -49.11 1.81
N PHE A 725 -26.53 -47.83 2.21
CA PHE A 725 -26.04 -47.12 3.40
C PHE A 725 -24.67 -47.49 3.99
N GLY A 726 -23.68 -46.67 3.63
CA GLY A 726 -22.55 -46.31 4.48
C GLY A 726 -22.17 -44.87 4.15
N GLY A 727 -22.48 -43.93 5.04
CA GLY A 727 -22.17 -42.51 4.87
C GLY A 727 -20.67 -42.31 4.68
N ASN A 728 -20.28 -41.89 3.48
CA ASN A 728 -18.92 -41.51 3.17
C ASN A 728 -18.89 -40.00 2.91
N TRP A 729 -18.46 -39.25 3.93
CA TRP A 729 -17.98 -37.88 3.79
C TRP A 729 -16.70 -37.92 2.97
N GLY A 730 -16.87 -37.93 1.65
CA GLY A 730 -15.81 -37.99 0.66
C GLY A 730 -16.34 -37.46 -0.67
N GLY A 731 -17.01 -36.31 -0.61
CA GLY A 731 -17.49 -35.59 -1.79
C GLY A 731 -16.33 -34.90 -2.48
N ASP A 732 -15.76 -35.58 -3.46
CA ASP A 732 -15.28 -35.02 -4.72
C ASP A 732 -14.42 -33.73 -4.66
N PHE A 733 -13.34 -33.77 -3.86
CA PHE A 733 -12.19 -32.86 -4.00
C PHE A 733 -11.19 -33.38 -5.05
N GLY A 734 -11.71 -33.81 -6.20
CA GLY A 734 -10.95 -34.23 -7.38
C GLY A 734 -11.25 -33.38 -8.62
N GLY A 735 -11.98 -32.27 -8.47
CA GLY A 735 -12.30 -31.35 -9.55
C GLY A 735 -11.07 -30.59 -10.03
N ASN A 736 -10.25 -31.22 -10.88
CA ASN A 736 -9.44 -30.63 -11.95
C ASN A 736 -9.01 -29.16 -11.75
N TRP A 737 -8.28 -28.88 -10.66
CA TRP A 737 -7.58 -27.60 -10.42
C TRP A 737 -6.32 -27.44 -11.29
N GLY A 738 -6.11 -28.36 -12.23
CA GLY A 738 -5.46 -28.08 -13.49
C GLY A 738 -6.46 -28.46 -14.56
N GLY A 739 -6.97 -27.49 -15.32
CA GLY A 739 -7.45 -27.82 -16.65
C GLY A 739 -6.34 -28.63 -17.31
N ASN A 740 -6.65 -29.85 -17.72
CA ASN A 740 -5.72 -30.75 -18.38
C ASN A 740 -5.33 -30.12 -19.72
N ASN A 741 -4.40 -29.16 -19.69
CA ASN A 741 -3.67 -28.68 -20.86
C ASN A 741 -2.25 -29.22 -20.77
N ASN A 742 -2.20 -30.55 -20.74
CA ASN A 742 -1.17 -31.29 -21.45
C ASN A 742 -1.31 -31.05 -22.97
N SER A 743 -1.22 -29.80 -23.44
CA SER A 743 -0.48 -29.57 -24.67
C SER A 743 0.94 -29.27 -24.19
N SER A 744 1.76 -30.31 -24.16
CA SER A 744 3.19 -30.27 -23.86
C SER A 744 3.99 -29.27 -24.73
N SER A 745 3.34 -28.46 -25.56
CA SER A 745 3.91 -27.53 -26.55
C SER A 745 3.59 -26.04 -26.34
N LYS A 746 2.76 -25.62 -25.38
CA LYS A 746 2.39 -24.19 -25.26
C LYS A 746 3.56 -23.36 -24.70
N THR A 747 3.88 -22.27 -25.38
CA THR A 747 4.97 -21.34 -25.05
C THR A 747 4.44 -20.07 -24.38
N TRP A 748 5.34 -19.29 -23.77
CA TRP A 748 5.04 -17.95 -23.25
C TRP A 748 4.44 -17.04 -24.34
N SER A 749 4.98 -17.08 -25.56
CA SER A 749 4.44 -16.32 -26.69
C SER A 749 3.02 -16.73 -27.06
N ASP A 750 2.66 -18.01 -26.94
CA ASP A 750 1.28 -18.47 -27.15
C ASP A 750 0.33 -17.92 -26.07
N ASP A 751 0.79 -17.82 -24.82
CA ASP A 751 0.04 -17.21 -23.73
C ASP A 751 -0.17 -15.71 -23.96
N VAL A 752 0.88 -14.97 -24.35
CA VAL A 752 0.77 -13.56 -24.70
C VAL A 752 -0.17 -13.36 -25.89
N GLN A 753 -0.08 -14.21 -26.92
CA GLN A 753 -0.98 -14.13 -28.07
C GLN A 753 -2.44 -14.42 -27.68
N HIS A 754 -2.67 -15.35 -26.74
CA HIS A 754 -4.01 -15.60 -26.20
C HIS A 754 -4.57 -14.37 -25.47
N MET A 755 -3.75 -13.67 -24.69
CA MET A 755 -4.13 -12.41 -24.05
C MET A 755 -4.47 -11.33 -25.09
N LYS A 756 -3.70 -11.21 -26.17
CA LYS A 756 -3.99 -10.26 -27.27
C LYS A 756 -5.28 -10.60 -28.01
N ASN A 757 -5.53 -11.88 -28.25
CA ASN A 757 -6.80 -12.35 -28.83
C ASN A 757 -7.97 -12.05 -27.89
N PHE A 758 -7.78 -12.25 -26.59
CA PHE A 758 -8.76 -11.86 -25.58
C PHE A 758 -9.06 -10.36 -25.66
N ALA A 759 -8.04 -9.51 -25.60
CA ALA A 759 -8.17 -8.06 -25.68
C ALA A 759 -8.86 -7.58 -26.97
N LYS A 760 -8.59 -8.25 -28.09
CA LYS A 760 -9.22 -7.97 -29.38
C LYS A 760 -10.72 -8.23 -29.38
N GLU A 761 -11.13 -9.42 -28.92
CA GLU A 761 -12.51 -9.91 -29.07
C GLU A 761 -13.41 -9.52 -27.88
N ARG A 762 -12.83 -9.20 -26.71
CA ARG A 762 -13.57 -8.94 -25.47
C ARG A 762 -14.53 -7.76 -25.56
N PRO A 763 -14.19 -6.59 -26.14
CA PRO A 763 -15.09 -5.44 -26.17
C PRO A 763 -16.41 -5.71 -26.90
N SER A 764 -16.37 -6.39 -28.05
CA SER A 764 -17.59 -6.78 -28.77
C SER A 764 -18.42 -7.80 -27.99
N ASN A 765 -17.78 -8.76 -27.32
CA ASN A 765 -18.48 -9.72 -26.47
C ASN A 765 -19.19 -9.03 -25.30
N MET A 766 -18.54 -8.08 -24.62
CA MET A 766 -19.15 -7.33 -23.51
C MET A 766 -20.41 -6.57 -23.95
N LYS A 767 -20.39 -5.93 -25.13
CA LYS A 767 -21.59 -5.28 -25.68
C LYS A 767 -22.74 -6.28 -25.86
N GLN A 768 -22.46 -7.46 -26.40
CA GLN A 768 -23.48 -8.49 -26.57
C GLN A 768 -23.99 -9.05 -25.24
N PHE A 769 -23.11 -9.27 -24.25
CA PHE A 769 -23.51 -9.75 -22.94
C PHE A 769 -24.41 -8.75 -22.22
N ILE A 770 -24.08 -7.45 -22.26
CA ILE A 770 -24.90 -6.38 -21.69
C ILE A 770 -26.27 -6.30 -22.39
N ILE A 771 -26.30 -6.32 -23.73
CA ILE A 771 -27.56 -6.32 -24.49
C ILE A 771 -28.42 -7.53 -24.10
N ASN A 772 -27.85 -8.72 -24.02
CA ASN A 772 -28.60 -9.94 -23.72
C ASN A 772 -29.12 -9.93 -22.27
N LYS A 773 -28.29 -9.53 -21.31
CA LYS A 773 -28.63 -9.48 -19.89
C LYS A 773 -29.74 -8.48 -19.59
N PHE A 774 -29.69 -7.29 -20.19
CA PHE A 774 -30.57 -6.16 -19.84
C PHE A 774 -31.63 -5.84 -20.89
N ARG A 775 -31.89 -6.75 -21.84
CA ARG A 775 -32.94 -6.57 -22.87
C ARG A 775 -34.30 -6.29 -22.26
N SER A 776 -34.67 -7.00 -21.20
CA SER A 776 -35.93 -6.79 -20.46
C SER A 776 -35.97 -5.46 -19.69
N ASN A 777 -34.83 -4.80 -19.52
CA ASN A 777 -34.70 -3.49 -18.88
C ASN A 777 -34.57 -2.34 -19.90
N GLY A 778 -34.88 -2.58 -21.18
CA GLY A 778 -34.92 -1.54 -22.22
C GLY A 778 -33.64 -1.38 -23.03
N VAL A 779 -32.60 -2.21 -22.81
CA VAL A 779 -31.41 -2.22 -23.67
C VAL A 779 -31.73 -2.86 -25.02
N ASN A 780 -31.89 -2.02 -26.05
CA ASN A 780 -32.36 -2.45 -27.38
C ASN A 780 -31.23 -2.71 -28.39
N GLY A 781 -29.98 -2.40 -28.03
CA GLY A 781 -28.84 -2.41 -28.93
C GLY A 781 -27.81 -1.36 -28.54
N THR A 782 -27.01 -0.93 -29.51
CA THR A 782 -26.08 0.20 -29.36
C THR A 782 -26.24 1.17 -30.51
N ALA A 783 -25.91 2.44 -30.28
CA ALA A 783 -25.84 3.47 -31.30
C ALA A 783 -24.75 4.49 -30.97
N ASN A 784 -24.32 5.25 -31.97
CA ASN A 784 -23.24 6.21 -31.82
C ASN A 784 -23.75 7.54 -31.26
N ILE A 785 -23.06 8.05 -30.25
CA ILE A 785 -23.19 9.43 -29.76
C ILE A 785 -21.94 10.17 -30.22
N THR A 786 -22.12 11.17 -31.09
CA THR A 786 -21.04 12.05 -31.51
C THR A 786 -21.13 13.38 -30.78
N LEU A 787 -20.09 13.70 -30.03
CA LEU A 787 -19.94 14.92 -29.26
C LEU A 787 -19.01 15.88 -30.00
N ARG A 788 -19.43 17.13 -30.14
CA ARG A 788 -18.65 18.20 -30.77
C ARG A 788 -18.53 19.40 -29.86
N THR A 789 -17.37 20.02 -29.87
CA THR A 789 -17.17 21.29 -29.19
C THR A 789 -15.93 22.00 -29.70
N ASP A 790 -15.81 23.30 -29.41
CA ASP A 790 -14.55 24.01 -29.52
C ASP A 790 -13.71 23.72 -28.28
N SER A 791 -12.77 22.77 -28.39
CA SER A 791 -11.97 22.30 -27.26
C SER A 791 -11.01 23.37 -26.69
N THR A 792 -10.91 24.54 -27.33
CA THR A 792 -10.19 25.69 -26.78
C THR A 792 -11.04 26.51 -25.79
N LYS A 793 -12.36 26.30 -25.78
CA LYS A 793 -13.33 27.07 -24.98
C LYS A 793 -13.99 26.26 -23.87
N GLY A 794 -13.92 24.94 -23.96
CA GLY A 794 -14.55 24.02 -23.01
C GLY A 794 -14.37 22.57 -23.46
N TYR A 795 -14.91 21.64 -22.69
CA TYR A 795 -14.98 20.23 -23.05
C TYR A 795 -16.34 19.66 -22.66
N ILE A 796 -16.66 18.47 -23.17
CA ILE A 796 -17.88 17.75 -22.80
C ILE A 796 -17.51 16.60 -21.87
N LYS A 797 -18.20 16.47 -20.75
CA LYS A 797 -18.23 15.26 -19.94
C LYS A 797 -19.44 14.42 -20.35
N ILE A 798 -19.26 13.13 -20.58
CA ILE A 798 -20.36 12.18 -20.80
C ILE A 798 -20.31 11.14 -19.70
N ASN A 799 -21.39 11.05 -18.93
CA ASN A 799 -21.50 10.23 -17.73
C ASN A 799 -20.29 10.44 -16.78
N THR A 800 -19.36 9.49 -16.74
CA THR A 800 -18.18 9.53 -15.86
C THR A 800 -16.90 10.00 -16.56
N ILE A 801 -16.89 10.14 -17.88
CA ILE A 801 -15.69 10.45 -18.67
C ILE A 801 -15.66 11.89 -19.16
N ASP A 802 -14.53 12.56 -18.93
CA ASP A 802 -14.24 13.85 -19.54
C ASP A 802 -13.68 13.62 -20.96
N ILE A 803 -14.23 14.27 -21.99
CA ILE A 803 -13.70 14.16 -23.36
C ILE A 803 -12.58 15.17 -23.55
N THR A 804 -11.37 14.78 -23.15
CA THR A 804 -10.16 15.59 -23.24
C THR A 804 -9.02 14.81 -23.88
N SER A 805 -7.93 15.48 -24.27
CA SER A 805 -6.74 14.81 -24.81
C SER A 805 -6.01 13.90 -23.81
N ASN A 806 -6.29 14.04 -22.51
CA ASN A 806 -5.69 13.21 -21.46
C ASN A 806 -6.50 11.94 -21.18
N THR A 807 -7.71 11.84 -21.72
CA THR A 807 -8.58 10.69 -21.54
C THR A 807 -8.15 9.56 -22.48
N PRO A 808 -7.94 8.33 -21.99
CA PRO A 808 -7.46 7.26 -22.83
C PRO A 808 -8.33 7.01 -24.06
N SER A 809 -7.66 6.79 -25.20
CA SER A 809 -8.28 6.55 -26.51
C SER A 809 -9.03 7.75 -27.12
N VAL A 810 -9.01 8.93 -26.49
CA VAL A 810 -9.54 10.18 -27.07
C VAL A 810 -8.46 10.88 -27.89
N THR A 811 -8.54 10.78 -29.21
CA THR A 811 -7.55 11.40 -30.13
C THR A 811 -7.98 12.77 -30.66
N ASN A 812 -9.28 13.07 -30.67
CA ASN A 812 -9.83 14.35 -31.10
C ASN A 812 -10.94 14.80 -30.15
N PRO A 813 -10.63 15.60 -29.11
CA PRO A 813 -11.64 16.06 -28.16
C PRO A 813 -12.64 17.05 -28.76
N SER A 814 -12.32 17.74 -29.87
CA SER A 814 -13.25 18.65 -30.55
C SER A 814 -14.36 17.91 -31.31
N GLN A 815 -14.11 16.65 -31.70
CA GLN A 815 -15.10 15.76 -32.29
C GLN A 815 -14.80 14.31 -31.90
N TRP A 816 -15.56 13.81 -30.93
CA TRP A 816 -15.43 12.45 -30.43
C TRP A 816 -16.71 11.66 -30.66
N THR A 817 -16.60 10.36 -30.98
CA THR A 817 -17.75 9.47 -31.14
C THR A 817 -17.57 8.25 -30.25
N GLY A 818 -18.55 7.98 -29.40
CA GLY A 818 -18.65 6.77 -28.59
C GLY A 818 -19.88 5.94 -28.95
N ASN A 819 -19.81 4.64 -28.73
CA ASN A 819 -20.91 3.70 -28.94
C ASN A 819 -21.57 3.36 -27.59
N TYR A 820 -22.83 3.75 -27.43
CA TYR A 820 -23.60 3.65 -26.19
C TYR A 820 -24.84 2.77 -26.36
N PHE A 821 -25.34 2.23 -25.25
CA PHE A 821 -26.51 1.35 -25.25
C PHE A 821 -27.80 2.15 -25.43
N THR A 822 -28.56 1.83 -26.48
CA THR A 822 -29.85 2.49 -26.74
C THR A 822 -30.89 2.10 -25.69
N GLY A 823 -31.75 3.06 -25.33
CA GLY A 823 -32.80 2.86 -24.32
C GLY A 823 -32.34 3.11 -22.89
N ILE A 824 -31.05 3.37 -22.66
CA ILE A 824 -30.50 3.81 -21.38
C ILE A 824 -30.31 5.33 -21.41
N PRO A 825 -30.78 6.08 -20.39
CA PRO A 825 -30.51 7.52 -20.29
C PRO A 825 -29.01 7.80 -20.15
N VAL A 826 -28.49 8.73 -20.96
CA VAL A 826 -27.10 9.19 -20.93
C VAL A 826 -27.08 10.64 -20.49
N THR A 827 -26.12 11.01 -19.64
CA THR A 827 -25.94 12.39 -19.18
C THR A 827 -24.72 13.01 -19.83
N VAL A 828 -24.85 14.23 -20.34
CA VAL A 828 -23.72 15.04 -20.82
C VAL A 828 -23.70 16.39 -20.13
N SER A 829 -22.50 16.87 -19.80
CA SER A 829 -22.24 18.17 -19.18
C SER A 829 -21.23 18.96 -20.02
N ALA A 830 -21.50 20.24 -20.26
CA ALA A 830 -20.59 21.16 -20.91
C ALA A 830 -19.75 21.88 -19.84
N ILE A 831 -18.44 21.62 -19.84
CA ILE A 831 -17.51 22.20 -18.87
C ILE A 831 -16.69 23.32 -19.55
N PRO A 832 -16.93 24.60 -19.24
CA PRO A 832 -16.21 25.70 -19.87
C PRO A 832 -14.74 25.77 -19.41
N GLN A 833 -13.85 26.22 -20.29
CA GLN A 833 -12.51 26.66 -19.93
C GLN A 833 -12.55 28.06 -19.31
N GLU A 834 -11.46 28.45 -18.66
CA GLU A 834 -11.31 29.80 -18.11
C GLU A 834 -11.56 30.88 -19.17
N GLY A 835 -12.38 31.88 -18.83
CA GLY A 835 -12.77 32.97 -19.75
C GLY A 835 -13.97 32.65 -20.65
N TYR A 836 -14.57 31.47 -20.52
CA TYR A 836 -15.76 31.06 -21.26
C TYR A 836 -16.90 30.65 -20.32
N VAL A 837 -18.11 30.69 -20.87
CA VAL A 837 -19.32 30.13 -20.25
C VAL A 837 -20.06 29.26 -21.27
N PHE A 838 -20.79 28.27 -20.78
CA PHE A 838 -21.73 27.51 -21.61
C PHE A 838 -22.81 28.46 -22.17
N ASP A 839 -23.10 28.31 -23.47
CA ASP A 839 -24.12 29.11 -24.15
C ASP A 839 -25.38 28.28 -24.40
N HIS A 840 -25.26 27.20 -25.18
CA HIS A 840 -26.37 26.28 -25.46
C HIS A 840 -25.88 24.94 -26.04
N TRP A 841 -26.79 23.98 -26.11
CA TRP A 841 -26.61 22.71 -26.81
C TRP A 841 -27.22 22.76 -28.21
N GLU A 842 -26.54 22.19 -29.20
CA GLU A 842 -27.13 21.87 -30.50
C GLU A 842 -27.37 20.36 -30.64
N GLY A 843 -28.42 19.96 -31.36
CA GLY A 843 -28.73 18.54 -31.63
C GLY A 843 -29.52 17.83 -30.54
N VAL A 844 -29.79 18.52 -29.43
CA VAL A 844 -30.57 18.03 -28.28
C VAL A 844 -31.29 19.20 -27.60
N VAL A 845 -32.41 18.92 -26.93
CA VAL A 845 -33.20 19.93 -26.22
C VAL A 845 -32.78 20.00 -24.76
N GLY A 846 -32.40 21.20 -24.30
CA GLY A 846 -32.12 21.47 -22.89
C GLY A 846 -31.56 22.88 -22.69
N ASN A 847 -31.88 23.49 -21.55
CA ASN A 847 -31.45 24.85 -21.18
C ASN A 847 -30.40 24.86 -20.05
N SER A 848 -29.95 23.67 -19.64
CA SER A 848 -28.94 23.47 -18.59
C SER A 848 -27.62 23.07 -19.24
N ASP A 849 -26.50 23.45 -18.62
CA ASP A 849 -25.17 22.98 -19.02
C ASP A 849 -25.01 21.46 -18.88
N THR A 850 -25.90 20.82 -18.12
CA THR A 850 -26.01 19.37 -17.95
C THR A 850 -27.39 18.90 -18.38
N ILE A 851 -27.43 17.89 -19.25
CA ILE A 851 -28.66 17.32 -19.80
C ILE A 851 -28.60 15.79 -19.75
N THR A 852 -29.75 15.16 -19.53
CA THR A 852 -29.92 13.72 -19.63
C THR A 852 -30.93 13.40 -20.72
N PHE A 853 -30.58 12.48 -21.63
CA PHE A 853 -31.45 12.08 -22.73
C PHE A 853 -31.33 10.58 -23.01
N THR A 854 -32.39 10.00 -23.56
CA THR A 854 -32.40 8.62 -24.04
C THR A 854 -32.33 8.61 -25.55
N HIS A 855 -31.40 7.84 -26.11
CA HIS A 855 -31.23 7.71 -27.55
C HIS A 855 -31.69 6.32 -28.04
N THR A 856 -32.29 6.27 -29.22
CA THR A 856 -32.74 5.03 -29.89
C THR A 856 -31.96 4.75 -31.18
N GLY A 857 -31.10 5.67 -31.59
CA GLY A 857 -30.26 5.60 -32.78
C GLY A 857 -29.09 6.55 -32.65
N ASP A 858 -28.37 6.75 -33.76
CA ASP A 858 -27.22 7.64 -33.80
C ASP A 858 -27.65 9.09 -33.55
N ILE A 859 -26.90 9.80 -32.71
CA ILE A 859 -27.15 11.20 -32.36
C ILE A 859 -25.86 12.01 -32.38
N SER A 860 -25.99 13.28 -32.69
CA SER A 860 -24.91 14.25 -32.77
C SER A 860 -25.26 15.44 -31.91
N ILE A 861 -24.39 15.79 -30.96
CA ILE A 861 -24.60 16.86 -29.98
C ILE A 861 -23.40 17.80 -30.00
N THR A 862 -23.66 19.11 -29.98
CA THR A 862 -22.61 20.14 -29.90
C THR A 862 -22.77 20.95 -28.62
N ALA A 863 -21.71 21.09 -27.82
CA ALA A 863 -21.65 22.09 -26.76
C ALA A 863 -21.07 23.39 -27.32
N VAL A 864 -21.84 24.48 -27.24
CA VAL A 864 -21.41 25.81 -27.68
C VAL A 864 -21.04 26.64 -26.46
N PHE A 865 -19.86 27.26 -26.53
CA PHE A 865 -19.33 28.16 -25.51
C PHE A 865 -19.15 29.56 -26.09
N ARG A 866 -19.34 30.58 -25.25
CA ARG A 866 -19.09 31.99 -25.59
C ARG A 866 -18.15 32.63 -24.58
N GLU A 867 -17.48 33.70 -25.00
CA GLU A 867 -16.67 34.50 -24.07
C GLU A 867 -17.54 35.03 -22.92
N GLY A 868 -17.00 34.91 -21.72
CA GLY A 868 -17.65 35.34 -20.50
C GLY A 868 -16.89 34.82 -19.30
N THR A 869 -16.75 35.65 -18.28
CA THR A 869 -16.40 35.15 -16.95
C THR A 869 -17.63 34.48 -16.38
N ALA A 870 -17.49 33.27 -15.82
CA ALA A 870 -18.52 32.72 -14.95
C ALA A 870 -18.91 33.84 -13.96
N THR A 871 -20.20 34.18 -13.86
CA THR A 871 -20.65 35.05 -12.77
C THR A 871 -20.15 34.42 -11.48
N PRO A 872 -19.49 35.16 -10.58
CA PRO A 872 -19.14 34.64 -9.27
C PRO A 872 -20.38 33.96 -8.72
N ASN A 873 -20.21 32.75 -8.17
CA ASN A 873 -21.28 32.18 -7.36
C ASN A 873 -21.66 33.27 -6.36
N PRO A 874 -22.93 33.65 -6.23
CA PRO A 874 -23.32 34.64 -5.24
C PRO A 874 -22.75 34.22 -3.88
N ASP A 875 -22.24 35.16 -3.08
CA ASP A 875 -21.78 34.91 -1.69
C ASP A 875 -22.93 34.49 -0.74
N PHE A 876 -24.05 34.03 -1.30
CA PHE A 876 -25.28 33.67 -0.64
C PHE A 876 -25.97 32.53 -1.40
N VAL A 877 -26.74 31.73 -0.68
CA VAL A 877 -27.60 30.69 -1.25
C VAL A 877 -28.94 31.31 -1.62
N TYR A 878 -29.43 31.12 -2.85
CA TYR A 878 -30.77 31.60 -3.21
C TYR A 878 -31.83 30.94 -2.31
N GLY A 879 -32.74 31.75 -1.80
CA GLY A 879 -33.74 31.37 -0.81
C GLY A 879 -33.27 31.41 0.65
N ASP A 880 -31.97 31.50 0.96
CA ASP A 880 -31.47 31.64 2.34
C ASP A 880 -31.56 33.11 2.81
N LEU A 881 -32.70 33.46 3.42
CA LEU A 881 -32.96 34.83 3.85
C LEU A 881 -32.27 35.17 5.17
N ASN A 882 -31.79 34.17 5.90
CA ASN A 882 -31.27 34.34 7.25
C ASN A 882 -29.73 34.16 7.33
N ASN A 883 -29.10 33.77 6.21
CA ASN A 883 -27.67 33.51 6.05
C ASN A 883 -27.14 32.33 6.90
N ASP A 884 -27.96 31.30 7.11
CA ASP A 884 -27.53 30.06 7.79
C ASP A 884 -26.84 29.05 6.85
N GLY A 885 -26.74 29.39 5.56
CA GLY A 885 -26.14 28.57 4.51
C GLY A 885 -27.10 27.55 3.90
N THR A 886 -28.39 27.56 4.28
CA THR A 886 -29.39 26.60 3.81
C THR A 886 -30.72 27.27 3.47
N PHE A 887 -31.43 26.75 2.46
CA PHE A 887 -32.82 27.13 2.22
C PHE A 887 -33.78 26.17 2.92
N ASN A 888 -34.58 26.67 3.86
CA ASN A 888 -35.52 25.86 4.61
C ASN A 888 -36.82 26.62 4.98
N SER A 889 -37.65 26.01 5.84
CA SER A 889 -38.95 26.57 6.22
C SER A 889 -38.87 27.90 7.00
N LEU A 890 -37.73 28.19 7.64
CA LEU A 890 -37.48 29.44 8.36
C LEU A 890 -37.37 30.60 7.39
N ASP A 891 -36.69 30.41 6.26
CA ASP A 891 -36.55 31.43 5.21
C ASP A 891 -37.89 31.73 4.54
N PHE A 892 -38.69 30.68 4.31
CA PHE A 892 -40.05 30.85 3.82
C PHE A 892 -40.94 31.63 4.80
N GLY A 893 -40.73 31.45 6.11
CA GLY A 893 -41.34 32.28 7.14
C GLY A 893 -40.83 33.72 7.11
N ALA A 894 -39.53 33.92 6.87
CA ALA A 894 -38.89 35.22 6.81
C ALA A 894 -39.41 36.06 5.63
N ILE A 895 -39.52 35.49 4.43
CA ILE A 895 -40.08 36.21 3.27
C ILE A 895 -41.55 36.58 3.51
N ARG A 896 -42.34 35.72 4.17
CA ARG A 896 -43.73 36.04 4.52
C ARG A 896 -43.83 37.22 5.47
N MET A 897 -42.98 37.25 6.50
CA MET A 897 -42.94 38.35 7.46
C MET A 897 -42.50 39.66 6.80
N TYR A 898 -41.53 39.59 5.88
CA TYR A 898 -41.09 40.73 5.09
C TYR A 898 -42.22 41.28 4.20
N LEU A 899 -42.91 40.44 3.44
CA LEU A 899 -44.05 40.84 2.58
C LEU A 899 -45.24 41.41 3.37
N LEU A 900 -45.38 41.05 4.65
CA LEU A 900 -46.40 41.59 5.55
C LEU A 900 -45.95 42.86 6.30
N GLY A 901 -44.75 43.38 6.02
CA GLY A 901 -44.18 44.55 6.68
C GLY A 901 -43.78 44.32 8.14
N MET A 902 -43.64 43.07 8.57
CA MET A 902 -43.21 42.69 9.91
C MET A 902 -41.68 42.59 10.03
N LYS A 903 -40.98 42.50 8.89
CA LYS A 903 -39.52 42.58 8.75
C LYS A 903 -39.17 43.67 7.72
N THR A 904 -38.04 44.31 7.91
CA THR A 904 -37.48 45.33 7.01
C THR A 904 -36.42 44.73 6.09
N GLU A 905 -35.92 45.51 5.13
CA GLU A 905 -34.83 45.09 4.23
C GLU A 905 -33.53 44.79 4.98
N GLU A 906 -33.34 45.29 6.19
CA GLU A 906 -32.17 45.01 7.04
C GLU A 906 -32.28 43.64 7.76
N ASP A 907 -33.48 43.06 7.82
CA ASP A 907 -33.78 41.84 8.58
C ASP A 907 -33.68 40.54 7.76
N ILE A 908 -33.42 40.65 6.45
CA ILE A 908 -33.34 39.53 5.50
C ILE A 908 -32.21 39.75 4.48
N ASN A 909 -31.65 38.67 3.94
CA ASN A 909 -30.80 38.75 2.75
C ASN A 909 -31.67 38.97 1.51
N LYS A 910 -31.76 40.25 1.08
CA LYS A 910 -32.56 40.64 -0.09
C LYS A 910 -32.07 39.99 -1.38
N SER A 911 -30.77 39.78 -1.53
CA SER A 911 -30.18 39.16 -2.71
C SER A 911 -30.54 37.67 -2.80
N ALA A 912 -30.57 36.98 -1.65
CA ALA A 912 -31.04 35.61 -1.57
C ALA A 912 -32.56 35.50 -1.76
N ALA A 913 -33.32 36.52 -1.36
CA ALA A 913 -34.77 36.54 -1.44
C ALA A 913 -35.32 36.77 -2.86
N ASP A 914 -34.55 37.40 -3.75
CA ASP A 914 -34.89 37.61 -5.17
C ASP A 914 -34.56 36.34 -5.97
N VAL A 915 -35.38 35.31 -5.76
CA VAL A 915 -35.18 33.96 -6.30
C VAL A 915 -35.57 33.84 -7.78
N ASP A 916 -36.16 34.89 -8.36
CA ASP A 916 -36.44 35.00 -9.80
C ASP A 916 -35.57 36.03 -10.55
N LYS A 917 -34.71 36.75 -9.82
CA LYS A 917 -33.77 37.75 -10.34
C LYS A 917 -34.44 38.94 -11.00
N SER A 918 -35.66 39.27 -10.58
CA SER A 918 -36.43 40.41 -11.08
C SER A 918 -35.97 41.75 -10.51
N GLY A 919 -35.15 41.74 -9.46
CA GLY A 919 -34.72 42.92 -8.71
C GLY A 919 -35.72 43.38 -7.66
N ASN A 920 -36.86 42.67 -7.52
CA ASN A 920 -37.88 42.92 -6.50
C ASN A 920 -38.01 41.66 -5.63
N VAL A 921 -38.31 41.85 -4.34
CA VAL A 921 -38.67 40.74 -3.45
C VAL A 921 -40.16 40.85 -3.18
N ASP A 922 -40.96 40.04 -3.87
CA ASP A 922 -42.42 40.14 -3.85
C ASP A 922 -43.14 38.78 -3.75
N SER A 923 -44.44 38.78 -4.03
CA SER A 923 -45.28 37.56 -3.98
C SER A 923 -44.85 36.46 -4.98
N ILE A 924 -44.10 36.81 -6.02
CA ILE A 924 -43.58 35.87 -7.02
C ILE A 924 -42.46 35.04 -6.40
N ASP A 925 -41.50 35.67 -5.72
CA ASP A 925 -40.43 34.99 -4.97
C ASP A 925 -41.00 34.04 -3.92
N PHE A 926 -42.00 34.53 -3.18
CA PHE A 926 -42.74 33.71 -2.22
C PHE A 926 -43.38 32.48 -2.88
N GLY A 927 -43.90 32.64 -4.09
CA GLY A 927 -44.45 31.55 -4.89
C GLY A 927 -43.40 30.48 -5.24
N PHE A 928 -42.22 30.91 -5.71
CA PHE A 928 -41.12 30.01 -6.05
C PHE A 928 -40.52 29.34 -4.81
N MET A 929 -40.33 30.05 -3.70
CA MET A 929 -39.88 29.48 -2.41
C MET A 929 -40.85 28.40 -1.92
N ARG A 930 -42.16 28.62 -2.08
CA ARG A 930 -43.16 27.60 -1.76
C ARG A 930 -43.03 26.36 -2.67
N GLN A 931 -42.85 26.56 -3.98
CA GLN A 931 -42.69 25.46 -4.92
C GLN A 931 -41.42 24.64 -4.64
N ARG A 932 -40.32 25.31 -4.29
CA ARG A 932 -39.05 24.68 -3.91
C ARG A 932 -39.19 23.85 -2.63
N LEU A 933 -39.84 24.38 -1.60
CA LEU A 933 -40.13 23.63 -0.35
C LEU A 933 -41.06 22.43 -0.55
N LEU A 934 -41.97 22.52 -1.52
CA LEU A 934 -42.89 21.43 -1.85
C LEU A 934 -42.29 20.41 -2.83
N GLY A 935 -41.02 20.58 -3.24
CA GLY A 935 -40.35 19.71 -4.21
C GLY A 935 -40.97 19.77 -5.61
N MET A 936 -41.68 20.86 -5.94
CA MET A 936 -42.27 21.07 -7.27
C MET A 936 -41.24 21.62 -8.27
N VAL A 937 -40.16 22.22 -7.77
CA VAL A 937 -39.00 22.65 -8.55
C VAL A 937 -37.71 22.27 -7.82
N ASP A 938 -36.69 21.86 -8.58
CA ASP A 938 -35.40 21.39 -8.05
C ASP A 938 -34.37 22.50 -7.87
N LYS A 939 -34.66 23.71 -8.35
CA LYS A 939 -33.87 24.93 -8.18
C LYS A 939 -34.74 26.17 -8.42
N PHE A 940 -34.32 27.30 -7.88
CA PHE A 940 -34.93 28.59 -8.15
C PHE A 940 -34.64 29.06 -9.58
N PRO A 941 -35.51 29.90 -10.18
CA PRO A 941 -35.22 30.48 -11.49
C PRO A 941 -33.92 31.30 -11.57
N ALA A 942 -33.47 31.87 -10.45
CA ALA A 942 -32.22 32.62 -10.34
C ALA A 942 -30.95 31.76 -10.14
N GLU A 943 -31.12 30.47 -9.82
CA GLU A 943 -30.07 29.42 -9.76
C GLU A 943 -29.84 28.75 -11.13
#